data_AF-A0A3M1K123-F1
#
_entry.id   AF-A0A3M1K123-F1
#
_cell.length_a   1.000
_cell.length_b   1.000
_cell.length_c   1.000
_cell.angle_alpha   90.00
_cell.angle_beta   90.00
_cell.angle_gamma   90.00
#
_symmetry.space_group_name_H-M   'P 1'
#
loop_
_entity.id
_entity.type
_entity.pdbx_description
1 polymer ?
#
loop_
_entity_poly.entity_id
_entity_poly.type
_entity_poly.pdbx_seq_one_letter_code
_entity_poly.pdbx_strand_id
1 'polypeptide(L)'
;MVAKAVMRAVINEKFNLLPPHLREPIRSAFENAGADYLRSPYLRYQADGRGFELVLPRQSSRLVDRNQTYWEAGEHSRINPLRRRTIPIQDFQGDTVTVRLCQLANEFEDQEYEVPLRPTPDEPVFIFRESDGRKLQLPQIRGERDVDVEINPGDYTLVLAGNCTTDNDELFQLSADGHRYGQLPLDARDDPLTVNAGERTISIRPRLISGIRVGGPDSNVLTDSNGQRIFFGEPLDVLAHVPEEALGENEEIVMSVSNPAATGVEPMEIALLKPDTDGAFCFFELWDCLIQPFLDGVESGIHQLEIRGNVKSRSFGAKFYYWKGLDSVSKAEGFRCSEMPRNIDWDNSTGLRREEAGLEINPQHPGPVVSLAITRPYQVFLLSKPGLWISVYSTENYAEEHLQLGDSFEINSVFQQEVRLVSGDQCDWDLYCGNSHLTRLTHYRPKYRLPAAALLGDYGDAGTIVARDPLGNEVDLFSFARASVARDLTFEPGTDSGHTKASFRLGCDSISQLRVTARNFASRSDEVWKWEMPFEAGSRELAVPGLSEPIRMKLEPADNDLVVSVDAETLNSEGGLYFLDFAICKKATGTWFPLKVAERHNLSDVRLAISALLVNKGEGDYWGQFLSWALARTYGTTATEEMPLPESIEDVAAAIEKFQSALLFKYPSQVWPHVAWIKTAYHGFCQSAFSSADDDRCRLFAERALYGLARKERETLSVLSALLMGHQVRLLALPGRFFPKPKGEGMTERCFEKLQLSAGYESLAVFVREHPTAVDMELYLCFANAPMVAANQAPEFADFDHRRLSERFRSAFERYQRTRERESAFSLLSPRHLLEAVRPLNRRLRPFEEVRNDETAYRQLAKYSGWIRLAKNRVFRVWPALDRNTGIPMQQDEQILHFDQIVEMDLAEEAALVLCAVAGLGRLAAGGLLTGEEYLQHLVDLFKTDDATAEDICDRLSLVLGLGPEVFAFFMLFWELLLKPKARNS
;
A
#
# COMPACT_ATOMS: atom_id res chain seq x y z
N MET A 1 0.08 -52.27 12.61
CA MET A 1 -0.31 -52.68 11.23
C MET A 1 -1.43 -51.82 10.66
N VAL A 2 -2.56 -51.64 11.38
CA VAL A 2 -3.69 -50.78 10.96
C VAL A 2 -3.32 -49.29 10.84
N ALA A 3 -2.52 -48.75 11.78
CA ALA A 3 -2.02 -47.37 11.70
C ALA A 3 -1.19 -47.07 10.43
N LYS A 4 -0.45 -48.07 9.93
CA LYS A 4 0.39 -47.97 8.71
C LYS A 4 -0.44 -48.03 7.42
N ALA A 5 -1.64 -48.62 7.49
CA ALA A 5 -2.60 -48.68 6.39
C ALA A 5 -3.52 -47.43 6.38
N VAL A 6 -3.90 -46.91 7.55
CA VAL A 6 -4.60 -45.63 7.71
C VAL A 6 -3.76 -44.49 7.13
N MET A 7 -2.48 -44.33 7.55
CA MET A 7 -1.53 -43.35 6.99
C MET A 7 -1.27 -43.49 5.48
N ARG A 8 -1.42 -44.68 4.88
CA ARG A 8 -1.28 -44.85 3.41
C ARG A 8 -2.53 -44.45 2.63
N ALA A 9 -3.70 -44.52 3.24
CA ALA A 9 -4.95 -44.14 2.59
C ALA A 9 -5.21 -42.64 2.68
N VAL A 10 -4.87 -42.07 3.84
CA VAL A 10 -4.76 -40.65 4.19
C VAL A 10 -3.89 -39.87 3.18
N ILE A 11 -2.61 -40.25 2.97
CA ILE A 11 -1.64 -39.52 2.14
C ILE A 11 -1.95 -39.55 0.64
N ASN A 12 -2.62 -40.62 0.18
CA ASN A 12 -2.74 -40.91 -1.26
C ASN A 12 -4.10 -40.56 -1.85
N GLU A 13 -4.98 -40.01 -1.04
CA GLU A 13 -6.41 -39.92 -1.32
C GLU A 13 -7.03 -41.23 -1.89
N LYS A 14 -6.38 -42.37 -1.60
CA LYS A 14 -6.70 -43.71 -2.09
C LYS A 14 -7.35 -44.49 -0.98
N PHE A 15 -8.41 -43.88 -0.47
CA PHE A 15 -9.25 -44.41 0.59
C PHE A 15 -9.90 -45.74 0.21
N ASN A 16 -9.92 -46.03 -1.09
CA ASN A 16 -10.30 -47.27 -1.73
C ASN A 16 -9.55 -48.50 -1.18
N LEU A 17 -8.34 -48.31 -0.63
CA LEU A 17 -7.51 -49.35 0.00
C LEU A 17 -7.96 -49.69 1.43
N LEU A 18 -8.88 -48.91 2.00
CA LEU A 18 -9.47 -49.14 3.31
C LEU A 18 -10.76 -49.95 3.18
N PRO A 19 -11.15 -50.69 4.24
CA PRO A 19 -12.50 -51.25 4.34
C PRO A 19 -13.55 -50.19 3.97
N PRO A 20 -14.63 -50.52 3.24
CA PRO A 20 -15.58 -49.55 2.70
C PRO A 20 -16.16 -48.55 3.71
N HIS A 21 -16.26 -48.92 4.99
CA HIS A 21 -16.73 -48.05 6.08
C HIS A 21 -15.68 -47.02 6.58
N LEU A 22 -14.43 -47.09 6.11
CA LEU A 22 -13.30 -46.22 6.51
C LEU A 22 -12.84 -45.26 5.41
N ARG A 23 -13.43 -45.32 4.21
CA ARG A 23 -12.92 -44.57 3.06
C ARG A 23 -13.14 -43.06 3.20
N GLU A 24 -14.39 -42.67 3.40
CA GLU A 24 -14.80 -41.26 3.50
C GLU A 24 -14.47 -40.54 4.81
N PRO A 25 -14.34 -41.23 5.95
CA PRO A 25 -13.80 -40.66 7.18
C PRO A 25 -12.30 -40.30 7.11
N ILE A 26 -11.50 -41.06 6.36
CA ILE A 26 -10.04 -40.86 6.24
C ILE A 26 -9.73 -39.87 5.10
N ARG A 27 -10.53 -39.94 4.02
CA ARG A 27 -11.18 -38.83 3.32
C ARG A 27 -10.81 -37.39 3.61
N SER A 28 -11.83 -36.80 4.23
CA SER A 28 -11.91 -35.51 4.89
C SER A 28 -10.81 -35.24 5.91
N ALA A 29 -10.05 -36.24 6.38
CA ALA A 29 -8.96 -36.01 7.34
C ALA A 29 -7.65 -35.55 6.68
N PHE A 30 -7.45 -35.76 5.37
CA PHE A 30 -6.19 -35.44 4.67
C PHE A 30 -6.24 -34.27 3.68
N GLU A 31 -7.42 -33.92 3.18
CA GLU A 31 -7.68 -32.58 2.61
C GLU A 31 -7.56 -31.48 3.69
N ASN A 32 -7.54 -31.88 4.96
CA ASN A 32 -7.15 -31.05 6.09
C ASN A 32 -5.62 -30.91 6.27
N ALA A 33 -4.83 -31.77 5.65
CA ALA A 33 -3.39 -31.94 5.84
C ALA A 33 -2.57 -31.40 4.65
N GLY A 34 -2.55 -30.08 4.47
CA GLY A 34 -1.42 -29.39 3.83
C GLY A 34 -0.17 -29.44 4.72
N ALA A 35 0.29 -30.63 5.08
CA ALA A 35 0.81 -30.87 6.42
C ALA A 35 2.31 -31.24 6.48
N ASP A 36 3.18 -30.26 6.24
CA ASP A 36 3.94 -29.81 7.40
C ASP A 36 2.89 -29.16 8.28
N TYR A 37 2.36 -29.89 9.28
CA TYR A 37 1.35 -29.27 10.13
C TYR A 37 1.93 -27.99 10.74
N LEU A 38 3.25 -27.96 10.95
CA LEU A 38 3.97 -26.76 11.37
C LEU A 38 5.13 -26.51 10.42
N ARG A 39 5.07 -25.41 9.66
CA ARG A 39 6.19 -24.98 8.82
C ARG A 39 7.34 -24.53 9.73
N SER A 40 8.53 -25.05 9.49
CA SER A 40 9.72 -24.72 10.28
C SER A 40 10.32 -23.36 9.88
N PRO A 41 10.87 -22.61 10.86
CA PRO A 41 11.63 -21.40 10.57
C PRO A 41 12.86 -21.74 9.72
N TYR A 42 13.27 -20.80 8.86
CA TYR A 42 14.41 -21.00 7.99
C TYR A 42 15.21 -19.72 7.80
N LEU A 43 16.50 -19.89 7.55
CA LEU A 43 17.38 -18.79 7.18
C LEU A 43 17.19 -18.46 5.68
N ARG A 44 17.07 -17.17 5.40
CA ARG A 44 17.08 -16.62 4.04
C ARG A 44 18.28 -15.71 3.89
N TYR A 45 18.96 -15.78 2.77
CA TYR A 45 19.96 -14.79 2.37
C TYR A 45 19.33 -13.84 1.37
N GLN A 46 19.32 -12.54 1.66
CA GLN A 46 19.00 -11.54 0.66
C GLN A 46 20.28 -11.11 -0.03
N ALA A 47 20.48 -11.61 -1.26
CA ALA A 47 21.54 -11.08 -2.13
C ALA A 47 21.39 -9.55 -2.31
N ASP A 48 20.14 -9.06 -2.29
CA ASP A 48 19.74 -7.65 -2.33
C ASP A 48 20.27 -6.83 -1.15
N GLY A 49 20.10 -7.32 0.08
CA GLY A 49 20.48 -6.62 1.31
C GLY A 49 21.84 -7.03 1.88
N ARG A 50 22.58 -7.94 1.23
CA ARG A 50 23.84 -8.55 1.72
C ARG A 50 23.74 -9.05 3.17
N GLY A 51 22.58 -9.58 3.53
CA GLY A 51 22.24 -9.89 4.92
C GLY A 51 21.43 -11.17 5.05
N PHE A 52 21.61 -11.83 6.20
CA PHE A 52 20.76 -12.95 6.56
C PHE A 52 19.47 -12.45 7.22
N GLU A 53 18.41 -13.20 7.01
CA GLU A 53 17.14 -13.00 7.66
C GLU A 53 16.59 -14.33 8.17
N LEU A 54 16.08 -14.32 9.39
CA LEU A 54 15.28 -15.41 9.91
C LEU A 54 13.85 -15.25 9.41
N VAL A 55 13.36 -16.24 8.67
CA VAL A 55 11.95 -16.26 8.23
C VAL A 55 11.16 -17.18 9.14
N LEU A 56 10.16 -16.60 9.80
CA LEU A 56 9.12 -17.31 10.53
C LEU A 56 7.94 -17.53 9.58
N PRO A 57 7.69 -18.76 9.12
CA PRO A 57 6.65 -19.01 8.14
C PRO A 57 5.25 -18.88 8.73
N ARG A 58 4.32 -18.44 7.88
CA ARG A 58 2.89 -18.49 8.18
C ARG A 58 2.44 -19.94 8.39
N GLN A 59 1.81 -20.19 9.51
CA GLN A 59 1.15 -21.43 9.85
C GLN A 59 -0.29 -21.48 9.35
N SER A 60 -0.78 -22.70 9.14
CA SER A 60 -2.17 -22.92 8.80
C SER A 60 -3.06 -22.48 9.96
N SER A 61 -4.10 -21.71 9.67
CA SER A 61 -5.11 -21.37 10.69
C SER A 61 -5.86 -22.58 11.24
N ARG A 62 -5.66 -23.78 10.65
CA ARG A 62 -6.18 -25.06 11.16
C ARG A 62 -5.39 -25.58 12.38
N LEU A 63 -4.21 -25.01 12.66
CA LEU A 63 -3.18 -25.59 13.55
C LEU A 63 -2.67 -24.61 14.62
N VAL A 64 -3.11 -23.36 14.55
CA VAL A 64 -2.73 -22.30 15.50
C VAL A 64 -3.98 -21.66 16.08
N ASP A 65 -3.97 -21.42 17.39
CA ASP A 65 -4.96 -20.59 18.08
C ASP A 65 -4.59 -19.12 17.84
N ARG A 66 -5.55 -18.32 17.34
CA ARG A 66 -5.33 -16.92 16.98
C ARG A 66 -4.87 -16.05 18.16
N ASN A 67 -5.22 -16.43 19.39
CA ASN A 67 -4.98 -15.63 20.59
C ASN A 67 -3.91 -16.23 21.51
N GLN A 68 -3.53 -17.49 21.30
CA GLN A 68 -2.60 -18.19 22.18
C GLN A 68 -1.31 -18.62 21.49
N THR A 69 -1.36 -19.10 20.24
CA THR A 69 -0.16 -19.61 19.57
C THR A 69 0.75 -18.46 19.13
N TYR A 70 2.04 -18.55 19.43
CA TYR A 70 3.05 -17.55 19.01
C TYR A 70 4.39 -18.19 18.70
N TRP A 71 5.14 -17.50 17.83
CA TRP A 71 6.57 -17.71 17.67
C TRP A 71 7.34 -16.94 18.75
N GLU A 72 8.34 -17.57 19.34
CA GLU A 72 9.34 -16.97 20.21
C GLU A 72 10.70 -17.14 19.52
N ALA A 73 11.47 -16.07 19.39
CA ALA A 73 12.80 -16.10 18.78
C ALA A 73 13.71 -15.08 19.47
N GLY A 74 14.74 -15.55 20.19
CA GLY A 74 15.64 -14.66 20.95
C GLY A 74 14.95 -13.87 22.06
N GLU A 75 15.28 -12.59 22.22
CA GLU A 75 14.62 -11.67 23.18
C GLU A 75 13.25 -11.15 22.70
N HIS A 76 12.85 -11.45 21.46
CA HIS A 76 11.57 -11.01 20.92
C HIS A 76 10.41 -11.80 21.51
N SER A 77 9.54 -11.09 22.24
CA SER A 77 8.35 -11.67 22.86
C SER A 77 7.18 -11.76 21.88
N ARG A 78 6.70 -12.99 21.66
CA ARG A 78 5.41 -13.38 21.05
C ARG A 78 5.09 -12.78 19.67
N ILE A 79 5.50 -13.48 18.60
CA ILE A 79 5.24 -13.13 17.20
C ILE A 79 4.08 -13.95 16.64
N ASN A 80 3.13 -13.31 15.94
CA ASN A 80 1.92 -13.97 15.42
C ASN A 80 2.22 -14.99 14.31
N PRO A 81 1.82 -16.28 14.43
CA PRO A 81 2.15 -17.35 13.50
C PRO A 81 1.24 -17.39 12.26
N LEU A 82 0.15 -16.61 12.22
CA LEU A 82 -0.75 -16.53 11.05
C LEU A 82 -0.21 -15.67 9.92
N ARG A 83 0.90 -14.98 10.14
CA ARG A 83 1.59 -14.17 9.13
C ARG A 83 3.01 -14.68 8.98
N ARG A 84 3.54 -14.55 7.77
CA ARG A 84 4.98 -14.74 7.54
C ARG A 84 5.67 -13.51 8.13
N ARG A 85 6.63 -13.71 9.03
CA ARG A 85 7.48 -12.66 9.60
C ARG A 85 8.92 -12.91 9.14
N THR A 86 9.64 -11.83 8.93
CA THR A 86 11.06 -11.85 8.61
C THR A 86 11.75 -11.00 9.67
N ILE A 87 12.85 -11.49 10.25
CA ILE A 87 13.61 -10.80 11.29
C ILE A 87 15.06 -10.70 10.80
N PRO A 88 15.66 -9.50 10.70
CA PRO A 88 17.08 -9.34 10.39
C PRO A 88 17.94 -10.07 11.43
N ILE A 89 19.01 -10.74 11.00
CA ILE A 89 19.83 -11.48 11.99
C ILE A 89 20.57 -10.57 12.98
N GLN A 90 20.69 -9.27 12.67
CA GLN A 90 21.36 -8.25 13.49
C GLN A 90 20.68 -8.08 14.85
N ASP A 91 19.41 -8.47 14.95
CA ASP A 91 18.62 -8.40 16.19
C ASP A 91 18.95 -9.55 17.17
N PHE A 92 19.73 -10.55 16.75
CA PHE A 92 20.11 -11.69 17.60
C PHE A 92 21.56 -11.61 18.07
N GLN A 93 21.80 -12.00 19.32
CA GLN A 93 23.14 -12.20 19.87
C GLN A 93 23.56 -13.67 19.70
N GLY A 94 24.59 -13.93 18.90
CA GLY A 94 25.20 -15.25 18.72
C GLY A 94 25.09 -15.81 17.30
N ASP A 95 25.66 -17.01 17.10
CA ASP A 95 25.73 -17.67 15.79
C ASP A 95 24.56 -18.64 15.53
N THR A 96 23.77 -18.96 16.56
CA THR A 96 22.54 -19.76 16.49
C THR A 96 21.43 -19.07 17.24
N VAL A 97 20.19 -19.26 16.80
CA VAL A 97 18.99 -18.84 17.52
C VAL A 97 18.04 -20.00 17.73
N THR A 98 17.53 -20.09 18.96
CA THR A 98 16.44 -20.99 19.29
C THR A 98 15.11 -20.30 18.99
N VAL A 99 14.32 -20.91 18.12
CA VAL A 99 12.99 -20.46 17.73
C VAL A 99 11.97 -21.46 18.24
N ARG A 100 11.00 -21.02 19.03
CA ARG A 100 9.93 -21.87 19.55
C ARG A 100 8.58 -21.49 18.97
N LEU A 101 7.78 -22.49 18.63
CA LEU A 101 6.36 -22.32 18.33
C LEU A 101 5.58 -22.82 19.53
N CYS A 102 5.08 -21.87 20.31
CA CYS A 102 4.49 -22.12 21.61
C CYS A 102 2.96 -22.10 21.57
N GLN A 103 2.33 -22.81 22.51
CA GLN A 103 0.89 -22.81 22.77
C GLN A 103 0.06 -23.21 21.55
N LEU A 104 0.41 -24.34 20.93
CA LEU A 104 -0.29 -24.90 19.77
C LEU A 104 -1.68 -25.44 20.14
N ALA A 105 -2.64 -25.32 19.22
CA ALA A 105 -4.01 -25.80 19.44
C ALA A 105 -4.09 -27.34 19.37
N ASN A 106 -5.01 -27.96 20.10
CA ASN A 106 -5.33 -29.41 20.08
C ASN A 106 -4.26 -30.38 20.64
N GLU A 107 -3.68 -30.09 21.81
CA GLU A 107 -2.73 -30.97 22.53
C GLU A 107 -1.39 -31.22 21.81
N PHE A 108 -1.01 -30.38 20.84
CA PHE A 108 0.31 -30.44 20.23
C PHE A 108 1.37 -29.85 21.17
N GLU A 109 2.50 -30.54 21.31
CA GLU A 109 3.65 -30.05 22.06
C GLU A 109 4.29 -28.85 21.36
N ASP A 110 4.78 -27.90 22.15
CA ASP A 110 5.59 -26.77 21.67
C ASP A 110 6.76 -27.30 20.83
N GLN A 111 6.98 -26.66 19.69
CA GLN A 111 8.07 -27.06 18.79
C GLN A 111 9.26 -26.13 18.97
N GLU A 112 10.45 -26.69 19.11
CA GLU A 112 11.69 -25.95 19.24
C GLU A 112 12.60 -26.24 18.05
N TYR A 113 13.12 -25.17 17.46
CA TYR A 113 13.98 -25.21 16.29
C TYR A 113 15.27 -24.44 16.59
N GLU A 114 16.41 -25.05 16.31
CA GLU A 114 17.69 -24.37 16.37
C GLU A 114 18.10 -23.96 14.96
N VAL A 115 18.23 -22.66 14.72
CA VAL A 115 18.56 -22.11 13.40
C VAL A 115 19.94 -21.46 13.46
N PRO A 116 20.93 -21.99 12.72
CA PRO A 116 22.23 -21.32 12.62
C PRO A 116 22.07 -20.06 11.77
N LEU A 117 22.54 -18.93 12.30
CA LEU A 117 22.41 -17.60 11.71
C LEU A 117 23.61 -17.21 10.85
N ARG A 118 24.79 -17.76 11.14
CA ARG A 118 26.06 -17.46 10.45
C ARG A 118 26.84 -18.75 10.17
N PRO A 119 27.69 -18.79 9.13
CA PRO A 119 28.61 -19.90 8.92
C PRO A 119 29.49 -20.10 10.17
N THR A 120 29.55 -21.32 10.67
CA THR A 120 30.31 -21.68 11.87
C THR A 120 31.49 -22.58 11.50
N PRO A 121 32.47 -22.80 12.39
CA PRO A 121 33.53 -23.78 12.13
C PRO A 121 33.01 -25.19 11.82
N ASP A 122 31.85 -25.56 12.36
CA ASP A 122 31.22 -26.86 12.13
C ASP A 122 30.38 -26.93 10.84
N GLU A 123 29.90 -25.78 10.35
CA GLU A 123 29.15 -25.63 9.10
C GLU A 123 29.66 -24.39 8.35
N PRO A 124 30.87 -24.45 7.73
CA PRO A 124 31.56 -23.28 7.20
C PRO A 124 31.00 -22.77 5.87
N VAL A 125 30.08 -23.53 5.25
CA VAL A 125 29.48 -23.23 3.95
C VAL A 125 27.96 -23.31 4.03
N PHE A 126 27.28 -22.21 3.73
CA PHE A 126 25.83 -22.17 3.55
C PHE A 126 25.50 -22.00 2.07
N ILE A 127 24.54 -22.79 1.58
CA ILE A 127 24.08 -22.74 0.19
C ILE A 127 22.62 -22.29 0.18
N PHE A 128 22.31 -21.24 -0.58
CA PHE A 128 20.98 -20.64 -0.71
C PHE A 128 20.48 -20.76 -2.14
N ARG A 129 19.20 -21.10 -2.32
CA ARG A 129 18.57 -21.07 -3.65
C ARG A 129 18.32 -19.64 -4.07
N GLU A 130 18.76 -19.25 -5.26
CA GLU A 130 18.61 -17.85 -5.72
C GLU A 130 17.13 -17.47 -5.91
N SER A 131 16.29 -18.43 -6.33
CA SER A 131 14.86 -18.19 -6.58
C SER A 131 14.07 -17.69 -5.37
N ASP A 132 14.41 -18.13 -4.15
CA ASP A 132 13.66 -17.79 -2.93
C ASP A 132 14.56 -17.32 -1.76
N GLY A 133 15.88 -17.29 -1.99
CA GLY A 133 16.92 -17.00 -1.02
C GLY A 133 17.00 -18.01 0.12
N ARG A 134 16.29 -19.15 0.08
CA ARG A 134 16.17 -20.07 1.22
C ARG A 134 17.39 -20.97 1.31
N LYS A 135 17.94 -21.10 2.52
CA LYS A 135 19.05 -22.03 2.82
C LYS A 135 18.64 -23.48 2.54
N LEU A 136 19.50 -24.22 1.86
CA LEU A 136 19.37 -25.67 1.70
C LEU A 136 19.72 -26.38 3.02
N GLN A 137 18.90 -27.37 3.39
CA GLN A 137 19.23 -28.25 4.51
C GLN A 137 20.08 -29.41 3.99
N LEU A 138 21.39 -29.36 4.28
CA LEU A 138 22.36 -30.36 3.83
C LEU A 138 22.98 -31.04 5.06
N PRO A 139 22.50 -32.23 5.45
CA PRO A 139 22.96 -32.91 6.66
C PRO A 139 24.44 -33.35 6.58
N GLN A 140 25.00 -33.47 5.38
CA GLN A 140 26.35 -33.98 5.11
C GLN A 140 27.49 -33.00 5.46
N ILE A 141 27.21 -31.71 5.65
CA ILE A 141 28.26 -30.68 5.83
C ILE A 141 28.81 -30.65 7.27
N ARG A 142 28.18 -31.36 8.22
CA ARG A 142 28.54 -31.30 9.64
C ARG A 142 29.51 -32.41 10.06
N GLY A 143 30.72 -32.01 10.48
CA GLY A 143 31.62 -32.82 11.30
C GLY A 143 32.56 -33.79 10.56
N GLU A 144 32.48 -33.91 9.24
CA GLU A 144 33.38 -34.74 8.43
C GLU A 144 34.56 -33.94 7.85
N ARG A 145 35.69 -34.60 7.58
CA ARG A 145 36.94 -33.95 7.09
C ARG A 145 36.89 -33.65 5.60
N ASP A 146 36.39 -34.59 4.80
CA ASP A 146 36.19 -34.42 3.36
C ASP A 146 34.70 -34.70 3.06
N VAL A 147 34.00 -33.71 2.50
CA VAL A 147 32.55 -33.79 2.24
C VAL A 147 32.28 -33.54 0.77
N ASP A 148 31.72 -34.53 0.08
CA ASP A 148 31.11 -34.36 -1.24
C ASP A 148 29.63 -34.00 -1.06
N VAL A 149 29.26 -32.80 -1.48
CA VAL A 149 27.91 -32.26 -1.43
C VAL A 149 27.32 -32.29 -2.83
N GLU A 150 26.32 -33.16 -3.03
CA GLU A 150 25.56 -33.21 -4.28
C GLU A 150 24.29 -32.38 -4.17
N ILE A 151 24.20 -31.30 -4.96
CA ILE A 151 22.99 -30.48 -5.08
C ILE A 151 22.45 -30.54 -6.49
N ASN A 152 21.13 -30.38 -6.65
CA ASN A 152 20.54 -30.37 -7.99
C ASN A 152 21.14 -29.22 -8.82
N PRO A 153 21.23 -29.35 -10.16
CA PRO A 153 21.59 -28.22 -11.02
C PRO A 153 20.62 -27.04 -10.82
N GLY A 154 21.14 -25.82 -10.87
CA GLY A 154 20.38 -24.59 -10.67
C GLY A 154 21.21 -23.39 -10.20
N ASP A 155 20.53 -22.29 -9.94
CA ASP A 155 21.15 -21.03 -9.51
C ASP A 155 21.22 -20.94 -7.97
N TYR A 156 22.43 -20.78 -7.43
CA TYR A 156 22.68 -20.74 -6.00
C TYR A 156 23.51 -19.52 -5.58
N THR A 157 23.31 -19.09 -4.34
CA THR A 157 24.24 -18.18 -3.64
C THR A 157 24.95 -18.97 -2.55
N LEU A 158 26.28 -18.96 -2.56
CA LEU A 158 27.08 -19.51 -1.47
C LEU A 158 27.50 -18.40 -0.53
N VAL A 159 27.45 -18.72 0.76
CA VAL A 159 28.01 -17.90 1.83
C VAL A 159 28.99 -18.72 2.63
N LEU A 160 30.25 -18.29 2.63
CA LEU A 160 31.38 -18.95 3.24
C LEU A 160 31.85 -18.18 4.47
N ALA A 161 32.36 -18.90 5.48
CA ALA A 161 33.10 -18.27 6.56
C ALA A 161 34.32 -17.50 6.00
N GLY A 162 34.67 -16.36 6.61
CA GLY A 162 35.69 -15.43 6.06
C GLY A 162 37.08 -16.04 5.85
N ASN A 163 37.39 -17.14 6.55
CA ASN A 163 38.66 -17.88 6.45
C ASN A 163 38.64 -19.03 5.43
N CYS A 164 37.53 -19.25 4.72
CA CYS A 164 37.47 -20.26 3.66
C CYS A 164 38.12 -19.74 2.38
N THR A 165 38.74 -20.63 1.61
CA THR A 165 39.31 -20.36 0.28
C THR A 165 38.70 -21.31 -0.74
N THR A 166 38.45 -20.84 -1.96
CA THR A 166 37.94 -21.67 -3.06
C THR A 166 38.92 -21.69 -4.23
N ASP A 167 38.78 -22.68 -5.10
CA ASP A 167 39.45 -22.75 -6.40
C ASP A 167 39.00 -21.65 -7.37
N ASN A 168 37.84 -21.04 -7.13
CA ASN A 168 37.30 -19.88 -7.86
C ASN A 168 37.10 -18.66 -6.94
N ASP A 169 38.17 -18.20 -6.28
CA ASP A 169 38.09 -17.12 -5.28
C ASP A 169 37.59 -15.78 -5.87
N GLU A 170 37.76 -15.55 -7.18
CA GLU A 170 37.32 -14.34 -7.90
C GLU A 170 35.79 -14.16 -7.91
N LEU A 171 35.02 -15.25 -7.73
CA LEU A 171 33.55 -15.22 -7.71
C LEU A 171 32.97 -14.69 -6.39
N PHE A 172 33.81 -14.48 -5.36
CA PHE A 172 33.37 -14.22 -4.00
C PHE A 172 33.76 -12.82 -3.50
N GLN A 173 32.78 -12.09 -2.97
CA GLN A 173 32.94 -10.78 -2.35
C GLN A 173 32.94 -10.89 -0.82
N LEU A 174 33.67 -10.00 -0.13
CA LEU A 174 33.67 -9.92 1.32
C LEU A 174 32.52 -9.00 1.80
N SER A 175 31.70 -9.47 2.73
CA SER A 175 30.65 -8.67 3.35
C SER A 175 31.17 -7.84 4.52
N ALA A 176 30.40 -6.82 4.92
CA ALA A 176 30.69 -6.01 6.12
C ALA A 176 30.72 -6.85 7.40
N ASP A 177 29.96 -7.95 7.46
CA ASP A 177 29.90 -8.87 8.59
C ASP A 177 31.03 -9.93 8.58
N GLY A 178 32.01 -9.80 7.67
CA GLY A 178 33.21 -10.64 7.64
C GLY A 178 33.03 -12.03 7.01
N HIS A 179 31.90 -12.32 6.38
CA HIS A 179 31.69 -13.54 5.60
C HIS A 179 31.90 -13.28 4.10
N ARG A 180 32.25 -14.31 3.33
CA ARG A 180 32.39 -14.23 1.88
C ARG A 180 31.12 -14.74 1.21
N TYR A 181 30.67 -14.14 0.11
CA TYR A 181 29.52 -14.62 -0.64
C TYR A 181 29.75 -14.53 -2.15
N GLY A 182 29.16 -15.45 -2.90
CA GLY A 182 29.31 -15.54 -4.36
C GLY A 182 28.14 -16.28 -5.01
N GLN A 183 27.86 -15.98 -6.26
CA GLN A 183 26.90 -16.72 -7.07
C GLN A 183 27.57 -17.96 -7.65
N LEU A 184 26.86 -19.09 -7.59
CA LEU A 184 27.23 -20.34 -8.24
C LEU A 184 26.04 -20.80 -9.09
N PRO A 185 25.97 -20.38 -10.36
CA PRO A 185 25.22 -21.16 -11.33
C PRO A 185 25.87 -22.54 -11.37
N LEU A 186 25.08 -23.60 -11.16
CA LEU A 186 25.56 -24.97 -11.18
C LEU A 186 24.87 -25.72 -12.32
N ASP A 187 25.59 -25.92 -13.41
CA ASP A 187 25.19 -26.80 -14.52
C ASP A 187 25.59 -28.25 -14.22
N ALA A 188 24.91 -29.20 -14.86
CA ALA A 188 25.30 -30.60 -14.89
C ALA A 188 26.69 -30.83 -15.52
N ARG A 189 27.19 -29.88 -16.31
CA ARG A 189 28.53 -29.90 -16.93
C ARG A 189 29.63 -29.31 -16.06
N ASP A 190 29.29 -28.62 -14.98
CA ASP A 190 30.28 -27.88 -14.21
C ASP A 190 31.19 -28.81 -13.40
N ASP A 191 32.49 -28.46 -13.38
CA ASP A 191 33.45 -29.09 -12.48
C ASP A 191 33.06 -28.82 -11.01
N PRO A 192 33.36 -29.75 -10.07
CA PRO A 192 33.07 -29.55 -8.66
C PRO A 192 33.75 -28.28 -8.12
N LEU A 193 32.99 -27.43 -7.44
CA LEU A 193 33.54 -26.30 -6.69
C LEU A 193 34.19 -26.81 -5.41
N THR A 194 35.48 -26.56 -5.22
CA THR A 194 36.20 -27.00 -4.02
C THR A 194 36.35 -25.84 -3.03
N VAL A 195 35.78 -26.01 -1.84
CA VAL A 195 35.90 -25.06 -0.72
C VAL A 195 36.78 -25.66 0.37
N ASN A 196 37.87 -24.97 0.70
CA ASN A 196 38.79 -25.34 1.77
C ASN A 196 38.54 -24.49 3.02
N ALA A 197 38.30 -25.14 4.16
CA ALA A 197 38.08 -24.53 5.46
C ALA A 197 39.05 -25.11 6.51
N GLY A 198 40.28 -24.60 6.54
CA GLY A 198 41.36 -25.14 7.39
C GLY A 198 41.84 -26.51 6.91
N GLU A 199 41.64 -27.55 7.71
CA GLU A 199 41.94 -28.96 7.33
C GLU A 199 40.76 -29.66 6.61
N ARG A 200 39.63 -28.98 6.41
CA ARG A 200 38.44 -29.57 5.78
C ARG A 200 38.33 -29.19 4.30
N THR A 201 37.97 -30.16 3.47
CA THR A 201 37.69 -29.97 2.04
C THR A 201 36.22 -30.28 1.76
N ILE A 202 35.49 -29.32 1.19
CA ILE A 202 34.09 -29.49 0.81
C ILE A 202 34.01 -29.35 -0.71
N SER A 203 33.64 -30.41 -1.40
CA SER A 203 33.46 -30.45 -2.86
C SER A 203 31.96 -30.39 -3.17
N ILE A 204 31.54 -29.36 -3.89
CA ILE A 204 30.13 -29.12 -4.24
C ILE A 204 29.97 -29.41 -5.72
N ARG A 205 29.15 -30.41 -6.05
CA ARG A 205 28.98 -30.88 -7.43
C ARG A 205 27.50 -31.06 -7.80
N PRO A 206 27.16 -30.98 -9.10
CA PRO A 206 25.81 -31.26 -9.55
C PRO A 206 25.45 -32.72 -9.28
N ARG A 207 24.24 -32.95 -8.79
CA ARG A 207 23.69 -34.28 -8.56
C ARG A 207 23.36 -34.94 -9.90
N LEU A 208 23.73 -36.21 -10.04
CA LEU A 208 23.46 -37.04 -11.23
C LEU A 208 21.97 -37.42 -11.33
N ILE A 209 21.11 -36.48 -11.72
CA ILE A 209 19.67 -36.69 -11.94
C ILE A 209 19.24 -36.18 -13.32
N SER A 210 18.19 -36.78 -13.89
CA SER A 210 17.59 -36.30 -15.13
C SER A 210 16.80 -35.02 -14.88
N GLY A 211 16.87 -34.06 -15.80
CA GLY A 211 16.19 -32.78 -15.67
C GLY A 211 16.06 -32.01 -16.98
N ILE A 212 15.35 -30.88 -16.92
CA ILE A 212 15.19 -29.95 -18.03
C ILE A 212 15.56 -28.55 -17.52
N ARG A 213 16.51 -27.91 -18.19
CA ARG A 213 16.85 -26.50 -18.03
C ARG A 213 16.07 -25.68 -19.05
N VAL A 214 15.52 -24.56 -18.61
CA VAL A 214 14.78 -23.62 -19.46
C VAL A 214 15.37 -22.23 -19.23
N GLY A 215 15.87 -21.64 -20.32
CA GLY A 215 16.59 -20.38 -20.34
C GLY A 215 18.07 -20.53 -19.99
N GLY A 216 18.91 -19.81 -20.73
CA GLY A 216 20.33 -19.58 -20.46
C GLY A 216 20.64 -18.11 -20.15
N PRO A 217 21.93 -17.74 -20.05
CA PRO A 217 22.37 -16.37 -19.77
C PRO A 217 21.80 -15.34 -20.75
N ASP A 218 21.63 -15.74 -22.01
CA ASP A 218 21.17 -14.88 -23.12
C ASP A 218 19.66 -14.96 -23.38
N SER A 219 18.90 -15.70 -22.57
CA SER A 219 17.46 -15.85 -22.78
C SER A 219 16.67 -14.63 -22.27
N ASN A 220 15.78 -14.12 -23.11
CA ASN A 220 14.90 -13.02 -22.72
C ASN A 220 13.81 -13.52 -21.75
N VAL A 221 13.76 -12.90 -20.58
CA VAL A 221 12.83 -13.27 -19.51
C VAL A 221 12.22 -12.03 -18.88
N LEU A 222 10.93 -12.10 -18.60
CA LEU A 222 10.21 -11.18 -17.70
C LEU A 222 9.98 -11.89 -16.37
N THR A 223 10.24 -11.21 -15.27
CA THR A 223 10.01 -11.77 -13.93
C THR A 223 8.89 -10.99 -13.25
N ASP A 224 7.84 -11.69 -12.83
CA ASP A 224 6.73 -11.09 -12.09
C ASP A 224 7.14 -10.75 -10.64
N SER A 225 6.27 -10.03 -9.91
CA SER A 225 6.53 -9.69 -8.51
C SER A 225 6.63 -10.88 -7.54
N ASN A 226 6.14 -12.05 -7.92
CA ASN A 226 6.18 -13.31 -7.17
C ASN A 226 7.36 -14.21 -7.58
N GLY A 227 8.23 -13.76 -8.50
CA GLY A 227 9.36 -14.52 -9.00
C GLY A 227 9.02 -15.49 -10.15
N GLN A 228 7.81 -15.42 -10.69
CA GLN A 228 7.40 -16.21 -11.86
C GLN A 228 8.09 -15.67 -13.11
N ARG A 229 8.80 -16.55 -13.83
CA ARG A 229 9.51 -16.23 -15.07
C ARG A 229 8.61 -16.48 -16.29
N ILE A 230 8.58 -15.52 -17.20
CA ILE A 230 7.92 -15.57 -18.51
C ILE A 230 9.01 -15.40 -19.57
N PHE A 231 9.30 -16.47 -20.29
CA PHE A 231 10.31 -16.46 -21.34
C PHE A 231 9.73 -15.93 -22.65
N PHE A 232 10.55 -15.29 -23.48
CA PHE A 232 10.15 -14.81 -24.80
C PHE A 232 11.35 -14.71 -25.75
N GLY A 233 11.07 -14.40 -27.01
CA GLY A 233 12.08 -14.37 -28.06
C GLY A 233 12.48 -15.76 -28.56
N GLU A 234 12.95 -15.81 -29.80
CA GLU A 234 13.39 -17.03 -30.46
C GLU A 234 14.87 -16.89 -30.86
N PRO A 235 15.73 -17.90 -30.59
CA PRO A 235 15.44 -19.19 -29.95
C PRO A 235 15.41 -19.14 -28.41
N LEU A 236 14.61 -20.03 -27.78
CA LEU A 236 14.67 -20.28 -26.33
C LEU A 236 15.63 -21.45 -26.03
N ASP A 237 16.61 -21.21 -25.15
CA ASP A 237 17.52 -22.26 -24.69
C ASP A 237 16.77 -23.27 -23.80
N VAL A 238 16.47 -24.44 -24.33
CA VAL A 238 15.82 -25.53 -23.59
C VAL A 238 16.63 -26.80 -23.75
N LEU A 239 17.19 -27.27 -22.63
CA LEU A 239 18.15 -28.37 -22.59
C LEU A 239 17.64 -29.47 -21.65
N ALA A 240 17.42 -30.68 -22.17
CA ALA A 240 17.26 -31.85 -21.33
C ALA A 240 18.62 -32.48 -21.04
N HIS A 241 18.84 -32.90 -19.80
CA HIS A 241 20.05 -33.63 -19.39
C HIS A 241 19.64 -34.93 -18.70
N VAL A 242 20.36 -36.01 -19.03
CA VAL A 242 20.11 -37.34 -18.47
C VAL A 242 21.44 -38.01 -18.15
N PRO A 243 21.61 -38.64 -16.97
CA PRO A 243 22.84 -39.36 -16.66
C PRO A 243 23.10 -40.47 -17.69
N GLU A 244 24.34 -40.62 -18.14
CA GLU A 244 24.73 -41.63 -19.13
C GLU A 244 24.34 -43.04 -18.66
N GLU A 245 24.55 -43.36 -17.38
CA GLU A 245 24.15 -44.64 -16.78
C GLU A 245 22.63 -44.91 -16.84
N ALA A 246 21.82 -43.84 -16.92
CA ALA A 246 20.37 -43.97 -17.03
C ALA A 246 19.95 -44.39 -18.44
N LEU A 247 20.77 -44.09 -19.47
CA LEU A 247 20.58 -44.47 -20.87
C LEU A 247 21.20 -45.86 -21.12
N GLY A 248 20.39 -46.87 -21.38
CA GLY A 248 20.92 -48.16 -21.86
C GLY A 248 21.56 -48.03 -23.25
N GLU A 249 22.32 -49.03 -23.69
CA GLU A 249 23.08 -49.04 -24.98
C GLU A 249 22.23 -48.77 -26.25
N ASN A 250 20.89 -48.79 -26.18
CA ASN A 250 19.98 -48.56 -27.32
C ASN A 250 18.65 -47.87 -26.91
N GLU A 251 18.62 -47.11 -25.82
CA GLU A 251 17.35 -46.57 -25.32
C GLU A 251 17.03 -45.17 -25.85
N GLU A 252 15.83 -45.03 -26.41
CA GLU A 252 15.25 -43.76 -26.83
C GLU A 252 14.74 -42.97 -25.63
N ILE A 253 15.05 -41.66 -25.60
CA ILE A 253 14.34 -40.73 -24.71
C ILE A 253 13.11 -40.26 -25.44
N VAL A 254 11.95 -40.43 -24.82
CA VAL A 254 10.71 -39.87 -25.36
C VAL A 254 10.42 -38.55 -24.65
N MET A 255 10.51 -37.45 -25.39
CA MET A 255 10.24 -36.10 -24.92
C MET A 255 8.88 -35.65 -25.43
N SER A 256 8.09 -35.02 -24.56
CA SER A 256 6.79 -34.48 -24.90
C SER A 256 6.67 -33.04 -24.42
N VAL A 257 5.97 -32.21 -25.19
CA VAL A 257 5.59 -30.84 -24.82
C VAL A 257 4.07 -30.71 -24.92
N SER A 258 3.48 -30.03 -23.95
CA SER A 258 2.05 -29.79 -23.90
C SER A 258 1.76 -28.41 -23.31
N ASN A 259 0.57 -27.87 -23.62
CA ASN A 259 0.00 -26.72 -22.92
C ASN A 259 -1.28 -27.20 -22.22
N PRO A 260 -1.25 -27.48 -20.90
CA PRO A 260 -2.39 -28.06 -20.18
C PRO A 260 -3.67 -27.22 -20.25
N ALA A 261 -3.55 -25.93 -20.56
CA ALA A 261 -4.67 -24.99 -20.62
C ALA A 261 -5.17 -24.68 -22.04
N ALA A 262 -4.45 -25.12 -23.08
CA ALA A 262 -4.88 -24.92 -24.46
C ALA A 262 -5.91 -25.98 -24.86
N THR A 263 -7.15 -25.55 -25.15
CA THR A 263 -8.15 -26.43 -25.75
C THR A 263 -7.93 -26.54 -27.26
N GLY A 264 -7.64 -27.75 -27.74
CA GLY A 264 -7.51 -28.05 -29.17
C GLY A 264 -6.08 -28.12 -29.73
N VAL A 265 -5.05 -27.97 -28.89
CA VAL A 265 -3.66 -28.24 -29.25
C VAL A 265 -3.26 -29.60 -28.69
N GLU A 266 -2.92 -30.55 -29.57
CA GLU A 266 -2.48 -31.87 -29.13
C GLU A 266 -1.03 -31.80 -28.59
N PRO A 267 -0.70 -32.54 -27.51
CA PRO A 267 0.68 -32.70 -27.08
C PRO A 267 1.55 -33.23 -28.23
N MET A 268 2.74 -32.66 -28.38
CA MET A 268 3.73 -33.16 -29.33
C MET A 268 4.72 -34.06 -28.59
N GLU A 269 5.11 -35.17 -29.22
CA GLU A 269 6.03 -36.15 -28.66
C GLU A 269 7.07 -36.54 -29.71
N ILE A 270 8.33 -36.63 -29.31
CA ILE A 270 9.45 -37.01 -30.17
C ILE A 270 10.36 -38.00 -29.44
N ALA A 271 10.82 -39.01 -30.17
CA ALA A 271 11.88 -39.90 -29.72
C ALA A 271 13.23 -39.33 -30.15
N LEU A 272 14.11 -39.07 -29.19
CA LEU A 272 15.45 -38.54 -29.43
C LEU A 272 16.47 -39.68 -29.41
N LEU A 273 17.28 -39.72 -30.46
CA LEU A 273 18.33 -40.71 -30.69
C LEU A 273 19.67 -39.96 -30.84
N LYS A 274 20.67 -40.39 -30.07
CA LYS A 274 22.05 -39.85 -30.00
C LYS A 274 22.18 -38.50 -29.27
N PRO A 275 22.67 -38.49 -28.02
CA PRO A 275 23.04 -37.27 -27.32
C PRO A 275 24.42 -36.75 -27.72
N ASP A 276 24.65 -35.45 -27.49
CA ASP A 276 25.99 -34.97 -27.19
C ASP A 276 26.34 -35.46 -25.78
N THR A 277 27.35 -36.33 -25.70
CA THR A 277 27.92 -36.82 -24.45
C THR A 277 28.98 -35.84 -23.96
N ASP A 278 28.80 -35.34 -22.76
CA ASP A 278 29.78 -34.50 -22.07
C ASP A 278 29.88 -34.96 -20.61
N GLY A 279 31.01 -35.57 -20.26
CA GLY A 279 31.21 -36.19 -18.95
C GLY A 279 30.19 -37.30 -18.65
N ALA A 280 29.54 -37.22 -17.49
CA ALA A 280 28.58 -38.23 -16.99
C ALA A 280 27.13 -38.01 -17.49
N PHE A 281 26.91 -37.03 -18.37
CA PHE A 281 25.58 -36.65 -18.85
C PHE A 281 25.47 -36.67 -20.37
N CYS A 282 24.24 -36.93 -20.81
CA CYS A 282 23.77 -36.84 -22.17
C CYS A 282 22.83 -35.64 -22.29
N PHE A 283 23.08 -34.76 -23.25
CA PHE A 283 22.35 -33.52 -23.43
C PHE A 283 21.53 -33.52 -24.72
N PHE A 284 20.35 -32.90 -24.67
CA PHE A 284 19.42 -32.78 -25.80
C PHE A 284 18.85 -31.37 -25.88
N GLU A 285 19.17 -30.64 -26.94
CA GLU A 285 18.57 -29.35 -27.25
C GLU A 285 17.17 -29.55 -27.84
N LEU A 286 16.16 -28.98 -27.17
CA LEU A 286 14.76 -29.24 -27.49
C LEU A 286 14.13 -28.17 -28.39
N TRP A 287 14.80 -27.04 -28.60
CA TRP A 287 14.21 -25.89 -29.29
C TRP A 287 13.74 -26.25 -30.70
N ASP A 288 14.67 -26.64 -31.58
CA ASP A 288 14.38 -26.89 -33.00
C ASP A 288 13.53 -28.15 -33.21
N CYS A 289 13.70 -29.17 -32.37
CA CYS A 289 13.11 -30.49 -32.60
C CYS A 289 11.75 -30.71 -31.94
N LEU A 290 11.42 -29.95 -30.88
CA LEU A 290 10.20 -30.16 -30.10
C LEU A 290 9.45 -28.86 -29.81
N ILE A 291 10.13 -27.82 -29.33
CA ILE A 291 9.47 -26.61 -28.83
C ILE A 291 8.97 -25.71 -29.96
N GLN A 292 9.81 -25.38 -30.93
CA GLN A 292 9.41 -24.55 -32.07
C GLN A 292 8.29 -25.20 -32.89
N PRO A 293 8.36 -26.50 -33.28
CA PRO A 293 7.27 -27.14 -34.01
C PRO A 293 5.95 -27.19 -33.22
N PHE A 294 6.01 -27.35 -31.89
CA PHE A 294 4.81 -27.27 -31.06
C PHE A 294 4.25 -25.85 -31.03
N LEU A 295 5.11 -24.84 -30.86
CA LEU A 295 4.71 -23.45 -30.81
C LEU A 295 4.13 -22.97 -32.14
N ASP A 296 4.56 -23.48 -33.29
CA ASP A 296 3.96 -23.17 -34.61
C ASP A 296 2.44 -23.44 -34.64
N GLY A 297 1.97 -24.47 -33.93
CA GLY A 297 0.55 -24.81 -33.80
C GLY A 297 -0.22 -24.00 -32.74
N VAL A 298 0.44 -23.15 -31.97
CA VAL A 298 -0.14 -22.38 -30.86
C VAL A 298 -0.35 -20.93 -31.28
N GLU A 299 -1.47 -20.31 -30.90
CA GLU A 299 -1.74 -18.89 -31.19
C GLU A 299 -0.80 -17.94 -30.41
N SER A 300 -0.64 -16.69 -30.88
CA SER A 300 0.06 -15.64 -30.15
C SER A 300 -0.55 -15.40 -28.75
N GLY A 301 0.29 -15.31 -27.72
CA GLY A 301 -0.17 -15.24 -26.33
C GLY A 301 0.84 -15.77 -25.31
N ILE A 302 0.48 -15.68 -24.03
CA ILE A 302 1.29 -16.23 -22.94
C ILE A 302 0.78 -17.62 -22.57
N HIS A 303 1.63 -18.63 -22.72
CA HIS A 303 1.27 -20.03 -22.60
C HIS A 303 2.03 -20.70 -21.47
N GLN A 304 1.35 -21.55 -20.70
CA GLN A 304 2.01 -22.43 -19.74
C GLN A 304 2.45 -23.70 -20.44
N LEU A 305 3.75 -23.85 -20.68
CA LEU A 305 4.32 -25.05 -21.29
C LEU A 305 4.70 -26.06 -20.21
N GLU A 306 4.40 -27.32 -20.47
CA GLU A 306 4.84 -28.47 -19.69
C GLU A 306 5.62 -29.42 -20.60
N ILE A 307 6.93 -29.53 -20.35
CA ILE A 307 7.81 -30.49 -21.02
C ILE A 307 8.03 -31.68 -20.10
N ARG A 308 7.91 -32.89 -20.63
CA ARG A 308 8.17 -34.14 -19.90
C ARG A 308 9.08 -35.04 -20.73
N GLY A 309 10.12 -35.55 -20.09
CA GLY A 309 10.97 -36.60 -20.62
C GLY A 309 10.73 -37.92 -19.91
N ASN A 310 10.71 -39.01 -20.66
CA ASN A 310 10.61 -40.37 -20.15
C ASN A 310 11.85 -41.16 -20.57
N VAL A 311 12.55 -41.74 -19.58
CA VAL A 311 13.68 -42.65 -19.77
C VAL A 311 13.40 -43.89 -18.92
N LYS A 312 13.32 -45.07 -19.56
CA LYS A 312 12.89 -46.32 -18.93
C LYS A 312 11.54 -46.16 -18.21
N SER A 313 11.56 -46.20 -16.88
CA SER A 313 10.40 -46.07 -15.97
C SER A 313 10.39 -44.77 -15.16
N ARG A 314 11.32 -43.85 -15.44
CA ARG A 314 11.44 -42.56 -14.76
C ARG A 314 10.99 -41.44 -15.68
N SER A 315 10.17 -40.55 -15.14
CA SER A 315 9.76 -39.31 -15.80
C SER A 315 10.39 -38.12 -15.10
N PHE A 316 10.77 -37.11 -15.88
CA PHE A 316 11.23 -35.81 -15.40
C PHE A 316 10.58 -34.72 -16.27
N GLY A 317 10.53 -33.49 -15.78
CA GLY A 317 9.85 -32.44 -16.52
C GLY A 317 10.01 -31.05 -15.94
N ALA A 318 9.65 -30.05 -16.74
CA ALA A 318 9.65 -28.64 -16.36
C ALA A 318 8.33 -27.98 -16.77
N LYS A 319 7.91 -26.99 -15.97
CA LYS A 319 6.76 -26.13 -16.25
C LYS A 319 7.21 -24.69 -16.24
N PHE A 320 6.88 -23.94 -17.27
CA PHE A 320 7.23 -22.52 -17.39
C PHE A 320 6.23 -21.77 -18.27
N TYR A 321 6.30 -20.45 -18.24
CA TYR A 321 5.50 -19.59 -19.11
C TYR A 321 6.33 -19.10 -20.29
N TYR A 322 5.77 -19.13 -21.49
CA TYR A 322 6.37 -18.60 -22.71
C TYR A 322 5.41 -17.62 -23.39
N TRP A 323 5.89 -16.43 -23.75
CA TRP A 323 5.12 -15.42 -24.46
C TRP A 323 5.43 -15.49 -25.96
N LYS A 324 4.57 -16.19 -26.71
CA LYS A 324 4.68 -16.28 -28.17
C LYS A 324 4.27 -14.94 -28.80
N GLY A 325 5.16 -14.39 -29.63
CA GLY A 325 4.95 -13.16 -30.38
C GLY A 325 5.38 -11.89 -29.65
N LEU A 326 6.06 -11.97 -28.50
CA LEU A 326 6.71 -10.82 -27.86
C LEU A 326 8.14 -10.69 -28.38
N ASP A 327 8.47 -9.55 -28.98
CA ASP A 327 9.76 -9.31 -29.62
C ASP A 327 10.72 -8.55 -28.69
N SER A 328 10.23 -7.49 -28.04
CA SER A 328 11.06 -6.62 -27.20
C SER A 328 10.23 -5.89 -26.15
N VAL A 329 10.90 -5.47 -25.07
CA VAL A 329 10.28 -4.71 -23.97
C VAL A 329 11.11 -3.46 -23.70
N SER A 330 10.47 -2.27 -23.71
CA SER A 330 11.15 -1.01 -23.40
C SER A 330 10.20 0.05 -22.85
N LYS A 331 10.75 1.10 -22.24
CA LYS A 331 9.96 2.23 -21.71
C LYS A 331 9.26 3.03 -22.82
N ALA A 332 9.89 3.16 -23.98
CA ALA A 332 9.35 3.94 -25.10
C ALA A 332 8.26 3.18 -25.87
N GLU A 333 8.39 1.86 -25.99
CA GLU A 333 7.54 1.04 -26.86
C GLU A 333 6.62 0.07 -26.10
N GLY A 334 6.76 -0.04 -24.77
CA GLY A 334 6.00 -0.99 -23.95
C GLY A 334 6.41 -2.44 -24.23
N PHE A 335 5.43 -3.32 -24.42
CA PHE A 335 5.60 -4.72 -24.81
C PHE A 335 5.31 -4.85 -26.31
N ARG A 336 6.36 -4.84 -27.13
CA ARG A 336 6.23 -4.88 -28.59
C ARG A 336 6.00 -6.31 -29.05
N CYS A 337 4.91 -6.52 -29.79
CA CYS A 337 4.55 -7.84 -30.25
C CYS A 337 4.56 -7.90 -31.78
N SER A 338 5.20 -8.93 -32.34
CA SER A 338 5.08 -9.27 -33.76
C SER A 338 3.65 -9.67 -34.13
N GLU A 339 2.95 -10.33 -33.19
CA GLU A 339 1.53 -10.63 -33.29
C GLU A 339 0.81 -10.33 -31.98
N MET A 340 -0.34 -9.65 -32.06
CA MET A 340 -1.11 -9.32 -30.86
C MET A 340 -1.58 -10.56 -30.11
N PRO A 341 -1.35 -10.67 -28.78
CA PRO A 341 -1.71 -11.85 -28.01
C PRO A 341 -3.23 -12.02 -27.89
N ARG A 342 -3.73 -13.23 -28.13
CA ARG A 342 -5.17 -13.53 -28.16
C ARG A 342 -5.77 -13.87 -26.81
N ASN A 343 -4.95 -14.26 -25.83
CA ASN A 343 -5.42 -14.80 -24.56
C ASN A 343 -5.37 -13.80 -23.39
N ILE A 344 -5.16 -12.51 -23.64
CA ILE A 344 -5.18 -11.46 -22.62
C ILE A 344 -6.61 -11.11 -22.20
N ASP A 345 -6.82 -11.05 -20.90
CA ASP A 345 -8.04 -10.56 -20.25
C ASP A 345 -7.89 -9.06 -19.96
N TRP A 346 -8.45 -8.23 -20.83
CA TRP A 346 -8.36 -6.77 -20.71
C TRP A 346 -9.17 -6.22 -19.54
N ASP A 347 -10.23 -6.90 -19.11
CA ASP A 347 -11.08 -6.45 -18.00
C ASP A 347 -10.35 -6.58 -16.65
N ASN A 348 -9.40 -7.52 -16.57
CA ASN A 348 -8.60 -7.78 -15.37
C ASN A 348 -7.12 -7.31 -15.49
N SER A 349 -6.75 -6.72 -16.63
CA SER A 349 -5.44 -6.10 -16.83
C SER A 349 -5.48 -4.61 -16.51
N THR A 350 -4.44 -4.07 -15.89
CA THR A 350 -4.38 -2.64 -15.49
C THR A 350 -3.03 -2.02 -15.82
N GLY A 351 -3.06 -0.75 -16.20
CA GLY A 351 -1.87 0.01 -16.60
C GLY A 351 -1.35 -0.29 -18.01
N LEU A 352 -2.12 -1.05 -18.81
CA LEU A 352 -1.81 -1.40 -20.20
C LEU A 352 -2.90 -0.87 -21.14
N ARG A 353 -2.49 -0.48 -22.35
CA ARG A 353 -3.38 -0.15 -23.46
C ARG A 353 -3.02 -0.98 -24.69
N ARG A 354 -4.04 -1.26 -25.50
CA ARG A 354 -3.89 -2.00 -26.75
C ARG A 354 -3.52 -1.03 -27.87
N GLU A 355 -2.43 -1.31 -28.58
CA GLU A 355 -1.98 -0.52 -29.74
C GLU A 355 -1.72 -1.45 -30.94
N GLU A 356 -1.48 -0.88 -32.14
CA GLU A 356 -1.26 -1.68 -33.36
C GLU A 356 0.01 -2.55 -33.30
N ALA A 357 1.07 -2.05 -32.64
CA ALA A 357 2.38 -2.70 -32.58
C ALA A 357 2.62 -3.56 -31.31
N GLY A 358 1.63 -3.72 -30.44
CA GLY A 358 1.80 -4.40 -29.16
C GLY A 358 0.91 -3.88 -28.04
N LEU A 359 1.43 -4.00 -26.81
CA LEU A 359 0.79 -3.49 -25.61
C LEU A 359 1.62 -2.33 -25.07
N GLU A 360 1.05 -1.13 -25.05
CA GLU A 360 1.73 0.03 -24.50
C GLU A 360 1.35 0.25 -23.04
N ILE A 361 2.25 0.85 -22.28
CA ILE A 361 2.01 1.18 -20.87
C ILE A 361 1.21 2.48 -20.82
N ASN A 362 0.13 2.49 -20.04
CA ASN A 362 -0.64 3.72 -19.85
C ASN A 362 0.22 4.76 -19.10
N PRO A 363 0.51 5.94 -19.70
CA PRO A 363 1.31 6.98 -19.07
C PRO A 363 0.71 7.51 -17.77
N GLN A 364 -0.62 7.42 -17.62
CA GLN A 364 -1.34 7.88 -16.44
C GLN A 364 -1.35 6.84 -15.30
N HIS A 365 -0.84 5.63 -15.53
CA HIS A 365 -0.79 4.61 -14.48
C HIS A 365 0.26 5.00 -13.43
N PRO A 366 -0.11 5.21 -12.16
CA PRO A 366 0.80 5.78 -11.16
C PRO A 366 1.85 4.80 -10.63
N GLY A 367 1.60 3.49 -10.73
CA GLY A 367 2.45 2.46 -10.11
C GLY A 367 3.63 1.98 -10.98
N PRO A 368 4.68 1.39 -10.38
CA PRO A 368 5.83 0.82 -11.06
C PRO A 368 5.57 -0.58 -11.64
N VAL A 369 4.36 -1.11 -11.46
CA VAL A 369 3.94 -2.44 -11.89
C VAL A 369 2.65 -2.33 -12.68
N VAL A 370 2.54 -3.09 -13.76
CA VAL A 370 1.31 -3.30 -14.53
C VAL A 370 0.77 -4.70 -14.28
N SER A 371 -0.55 -4.86 -14.26
CA SER A 371 -1.15 -6.19 -14.19
C SER A 371 -1.54 -6.67 -15.58
N LEU A 372 -1.06 -7.86 -15.94
CA LEU A 372 -1.41 -8.53 -17.18
C LEU A 372 -2.10 -9.84 -16.84
N ALA A 373 -3.41 -9.89 -17.08
CA ALA A 373 -4.22 -11.06 -16.87
C ALA A 373 -4.35 -11.87 -18.16
N ILE A 374 -4.25 -13.19 -18.06
CA ILE A 374 -4.53 -14.13 -19.15
C ILE A 374 -5.73 -15.00 -18.80
N THR A 375 -6.42 -15.47 -19.84
CA THR A 375 -7.68 -16.22 -19.71
C THR A 375 -7.49 -17.74 -19.60
N ARG A 376 -6.37 -18.29 -20.09
CA ARG A 376 -6.14 -19.74 -20.22
C ARG A 376 -4.66 -20.12 -20.01
N PRO A 377 -4.26 -20.66 -18.83
CA PRO A 377 -5.07 -20.72 -17.62
C PRO A 377 -5.34 -19.31 -17.10
N TYR A 378 -6.39 -19.11 -16.28
CA TYR A 378 -6.56 -17.80 -15.66
C TYR A 378 -5.39 -17.53 -14.72
N GLN A 379 -4.56 -16.56 -15.08
CA GLN A 379 -3.38 -16.16 -14.31
C GLN A 379 -3.18 -14.66 -14.46
N VAL A 380 -2.80 -13.98 -13.38
CA VAL A 380 -2.45 -12.57 -13.40
C VAL A 380 -0.95 -12.46 -13.12
N PHE A 381 -0.25 -11.78 -14.02
CA PHE A 381 1.15 -11.44 -13.88
C PHE A 381 1.28 -9.99 -13.46
N LEU A 382 2.14 -9.74 -12.49
CA LEU A 382 2.47 -8.41 -12.00
C LEU A 382 3.86 -8.05 -12.52
N LEU A 383 3.89 -7.38 -13.68
CA LEU A 383 5.12 -7.09 -14.41
C LEU A 383 5.63 -5.70 -14.04
N SER A 384 6.92 -5.59 -13.72
CA SER A 384 7.57 -4.29 -13.55
C SER A 384 7.48 -3.50 -14.84
N LYS A 385 7.16 -2.21 -14.75
CA LYS A 385 7.26 -1.31 -15.90
C LYS A 385 8.72 -1.15 -16.29
N PRO A 386 9.07 -1.24 -17.58
CA PRO A 386 10.34 -0.79 -18.13
C PRO A 386 10.73 0.60 -17.62
N GLY A 387 12.02 0.76 -17.35
CA GLY A 387 12.63 1.90 -16.66
C GLY A 387 13.05 1.59 -15.23
N LEU A 388 13.69 2.59 -14.62
CA LEU A 388 13.99 2.64 -13.20
C LEU A 388 12.87 3.33 -12.42
N TRP A 389 12.53 2.73 -11.29
CA TRP A 389 11.50 3.19 -10.38
C TRP A 389 12.03 3.19 -8.96
N ILE A 390 11.57 4.18 -8.19
CA ILE A 390 12.01 4.41 -6.83
C ILE A 390 10.78 4.50 -5.95
N SER A 391 10.79 3.77 -4.85
CA SER A 391 9.81 3.97 -3.80
C SER A 391 10.45 3.97 -2.43
N VAL A 392 9.85 4.75 -1.54
CA VAL A 392 10.18 4.77 -0.12
C VAL A 392 9.06 4.03 0.59
N TYR A 393 9.43 2.96 1.27
CA TYR A 393 8.53 2.16 2.05
C TYR A 393 8.81 2.40 3.53
N SER A 394 7.85 2.95 4.25
CA SER A 394 7.96 3.09 5.70
C SER A 394 7.41 1.84 6.38
N THR A 395 8.23 1.15 7.17
CA THR A 395 7.82 -0.09 7.85
C THR A 395 6.85 0.16 9.01
N GLU A 396 6.75 1.40 9.51
CA GLU A 396 5.86 1.75 10.62
C GLU A 396 4.40 1.86 10.21
N ASN A 397 4.13 2.53 9.08
CA ASN A 397 2.77 2.75 8.56
C ASN A 397 2.49 1.94 7.29
N TYR A 398 3.47 1.16 6.80
CA TYR A 398 3.39 0.33 5.61
C TYR A 398 2.91 1.14 4.39
N ALA A 399 3.26 2.43 4.36
CA ALA A 399 3.01 3.31 3.24
C ALA A 399 4.18 3.22 2.27
N GLU A 400 3.85 3.09 0.99
CA GLU A 400 4.81 3.16 -0.12
C GLU A 400 4.57 4.47 -0.85
N GLU A 401 5.57 5.34 -0.87
CA GLU A 401 5.58 6.59 -1.61
C GLU A 401 6.48 6.42 -2.84
N HIS A 402 5.99 6.75 -4.02
CA HIS A 402 6.79 6.68 -5.24
C HIS A 402 7.51 8.01 -5.47
N LEU A 403 8.83 7.96 -5.61
CA LEU A 403 9.65 9.12 -5.94
C LEU A 403 9.81 9.22 -7.46
N GLN A 404 9.78 10.43 -7.99
CA GLN A 404 10.21 10.69 -9.36
C GLN A 404 11.74 10.67 -9.45
N LEU A 405 12.25 10.35 -10.63
CA LEU A 405 13.69 10.40 -10.88
C LEU A 405 14.19 11.85 -10.71
N GLY A 406 15.26 12.01 -9.92
CA GLY A 406 15.82 13.30 -9.54
C GLY A 406 15.22 13.91 -8.26
N ASP A 407 14.18 13.30 -7.68
CA ASP A 407 13.58 13.80 -6.44
C ASP A 407 14.57 13.77 -5.27
N SER A 408 14.27 14.58 -4.26
CA SER A 408 15.03 14.61 -3.02
C SER A 408 14.24 13.99 -1.87
N PHE A 409 14.91 13.14 -1.10
CA PHE A 409 14.34 12.32 -0.05
C PHE A 409 15.01 12.61 1.30
N GLU A 410 14.24 13.08 2.29
CA GLU A 410 14.77 13.23 3.64
C GLU A 410 14.64 11.93 4.44
N ILE A 411 15.77 11.46 4.95
CA ILE A 411 15.86 10.27 5.78
C ILE A 411 15.76 10.70 7.23
N ASN A 412 14.72 10.23 7.91
CA ASN A 412 14.64 10.37 9.36
C ASN A 412 15.21 9.11 10.01
N SER A 413 16.30 9.27 10.77
CA SER A 413 16.96 8.17 11.49
C SER A 413 16.10 7.51 12.57
N VAL A 414 15.00 8.14 12.98
CA VAL A 414 14.03 7.56 13.93
C VAL A 414 13.16 6.49 13.24
N PHE A 415 12.92 6.61 11.93
CA PHE A 415 12.03 5.71 11.21
C PHE A 415 12.77 4.62 10.47
N GLN A 416 12.22 3.42 10.55
CA GLN A 416 12.59 2.31 9.68
C GLN A 416 11.95 2.54 8.30
N GLN A 417 12.63 3.35 7.48
CA GLN A 417 12.30 3.52 6.06
C GLN A 417 13.20 2.61 5.22
N GLU A 418 12.64 2.01 4.19
CA GLU A 418 13.33 1.23 3.17
C GLU A 418 13.21 1.96 1.83
N VAL A 419 14.33 2.25 1.17
CA VAL A 419 14.33 2.65 -0.22
C VAL A 419 14.31 1.39 -1.08
N ARG A 420 13.40 1.35 -2.05
CA ARG A 420 13.26 0.27 -3.02
C ARG A 420 13.50 0.81 -4.42
N LEU A 421 14.51 0.27 -5.06
CA LEU A 421 14.85 0.53 -6.45
C LEU A 421 14.39 -0.66 -7.27
N VAL A 422 13.65 -0.39 -8.35
CA VAL A 422 13.13 -1.43 -9.23
C VAL A 422 13.45 -1.06 -10.67
N SER A 423 14.19 -1.93 -11.36
CA SER A 423 14.29 -1.92 -12.81
C SER A 423 13.21 -2.84 -13.38
N GLY A 424 12.49 -2.37 -14.40
CA GLY A 424 11.72 -3.24 -15.28
C GLY A 424 12.34 -3.38 -16.67
N ASP A 425 13.53 -2.81 -16.89
CA ASP A 425 14.25 -2.96 -18.15
C ASP A 425 14.99 -4.31 -18.22
N GLN A 426 15.32 -4.73 -19.43
CA GLN A 426 16.24 -5.83 -19.68
C GLN A 426 17.71 -5.41 -19.72
N CYS A 427 18.01 -4.12 -19.58
CA CYS A 427 19.38 -3.65 -19.44
C CYS A 427 19.83 -3.69 -17.98
N ASP A 428 21.11 -3.99 -17.81
CA ASP A 428 21.77 -3.93 -16.53
C ASP A 428 22.06 -2.47 -16.15
N TRP A 429 21.82 -2.13 -14.88
CA TRP A 429 22.09 -0.80 -14.34
C TRP A 429 23.07 -0.90 -13.18
N ASP A 430 24.19 -0.20 -13.28
CA ASP A 430 25.11 -0.05 -12.16
C ASP A 430 24.71 1.17 -11.32
N LEU A 431 24.44 0.95 -10.04
CA LEU A 431 24.02 1.99 -9.10
C LEU A 431 25.22 2.51 -8.31
N TYR A 432 25.33 3.82 -8.20
CA TYR A 432 26.42 4.50 -7.48
C TYR A 432 25.90 5.55 -6.51
N CYS A 433 26.62 5.74 -5.40
CA CYS A 433 26.52 6.92 -4.55
C CYS A 433 27.86 7.64 -4.57
N GLY A 434 27.94 8.80 -5.24
CA GLY A 434 29.22 9.44 -5.54
C GLY A 434 30.13 8.53 -6.35
N ASN A 435 31.32 8.19 -5.82
CA ASN A 435 32.26 7.27 -6.47
C ASN A 435 32.12 5.80 -6.04
N SER A 436 31.23 5.52 -5.09
CA SER A 436 31.06 4.17 -4.52
C SER A 436 29.99 3.40 -5.28
N HIS A 437 30.32 2.18 -5.73
CA HIS A 437 29.36 1.25 -6.33
C HIS A 437 28.48 0.61 -5.25
N LEU A 438 27.16 0.75 -5.39
CA LEU A 438 26.17 0.18 -4.48
C LEU A 438 25.86 -1.27 -4.87
N THR A 439 25.35 -1.44 -6.08
CA THR A 439 24.92 -2.72 -6.64
C THR A 439 24.72 -2.59 -8.13
N ARG A 440 24.59 -3.73 -8.81
CA ARG A 440 24.06 -3.83 -10.17
C ARG A 440 22.63 -4.36 -10.12
N LEU A 441 21.70 -3.68 -10.79
CA LEU A 441 20.40 -4.24 -11.11
C LEU A 441 20.54 -4.99 -12.44
N THR A 442 20.11 -6.23 -12.47
CA THR A 442 20.11 -7.06 -13.68
C THR A 442 18.70 -7.57 -13.97
N HIS A 443 18.47 -8.20 -15.11
CA HIS A 443 17.19 -8.88 -15.38
C HIS A 443 16.89 -10.00 -14.38
N TYR A 444 17.92 -10.63 -13.80
CA TYR A 444 17.78 -11.61 -12.72
C TYR A 444 17.58 -10.96 -11.34
N ARG A 445 18.13 -9.75 -11.14
CA ARG A 445 17.99 -8.94 -9.92
C ARG A 445 17.37 -7.58 -10.25
N PRO A 446 16.09 -7.53 -10.63
CA PRO A 446 15.44 -6.30 -11.05
C PRO A 446 15.11 -5.38 -9.87
N LYS A 447 15.41 -5.79 -8.63
CA LYS A 447 15.04 -5.06 -7.42
C LYS A 447 16.23 -4.95 -6.51
N TYR A 448 16.34 -3.80 -5.86
CA TYR A 448 17.29 -3.56 -4.79
C TYR A 448 16.57 -2.85 -3.66
N ARG A 449 16.84 -3.27 -2.43
CA ARG A 449 16.23 -2.69 -1.23
C ARG A 449 17.34 -2.30 -0.29
N LEU A 450 17.21 -1.12 0.28
CA LEU A 450 18.21 -0.61 1.19
C LEU A 450 17.53 0.18 2.32
N PRO A 451 17.83 -0.13 3.59
CA PRO A 451 17.36 0.69 4.70
C PRO A 451 17.83 2.14 4.50
N ALA A 452 16.92 3.11 4.58
CA ALA A 452 17.28 4.52 4.43
C ALA A 452 18.35 4.91 5.47
N ALA A 453 18.28 4.38 6.69
CA ALA A 453 19.32 4.57 7.70
C ALA A 453 20.72 4.08 7.25
N ALA A 454 20.80 3.04 6.41
CA ALA A 454 22.06 2.54 5.87
C ALA A 454 22.68 3.53 4.87
N LEU A 455 21.87 4.28 4.10
CA LEU A 455 22.40 5.38 3.27
C LEU A 455 23.16 6.40 4.11
N LEU A 456 22.59 6.76 5.26
CA LEU A 456 23.21 7.72 6.18
C LEU A 456 24.48 7.16 6.85
N GLY A 457 24.47 5.86 7.18
CA GLY A 457 25.61 5.18 7.80
C GLY A 457 26.80 5.00 6.85
N ASP A 458 26.53 4.56 5.63
CA ASP A 458 27.56 4.15 4.66
C ASP A 458 28.10 5.33 3.83
N TYR A 459 27.26 6.34 3.56
CA TYR A 459 27.58 7.44 2.65
C TYR A 459 27.51 8.84 3.29
N GLY A 460 27.19 8.91 4.59
CA GLY A 460 27.18 10.15 5.36
C GLY A 460 25.83 10.88 5.36
N ASP A 461 25.83 12.12 5.85
CA ASP A 461 24.60 12.87 6.14
C ASP A 461 23.78 13.28 4.90
N ALA A 462 24.34 13.16 3.69
CA ALA A 462 23.63 13.34 2.43
C ALA A 462 24.42 12.75 1.25
N GLY A 463 23.72 12.45 0.16
CA GLY A 463 24.33 11.96 -1.08
C GLY A 463 23.34 11.91 -2.24
N THR A 464 23.82 11.52 -3.42
CA THR A 464 22.99 11.34 -4.61
C THR A 464 23.23 9.95 -5.17
N ILE A 465 22.14 9.24 -5.42
CA ILE A 465 22.16 7.92 -6.05
C ILE A 465 21.97 8.11 -7.55
N VAL A 466 22.89 7.56 -8.33
CA VAL A 466 22.86 7.60 -9.80
C VAL A 466 22.88 6.18 -10.36
N ALA A 467 22.24 5.98 -11.51
CA ALA A 467 22.29 4.74 -12.25
C ALA A 467 23.07 4.94 -13.57
N ARG A 468 23.92 3.99 -13.92
CA ARG A 468 24.65 3.95 -15.19
C ARG A 468 24.19 2.77 -16.02
N ASP A 469 23.83 3.01 -17.27
CA ASP A 469 23.56 1.94 -18.23
C ASP A 469 24.88 1.34 -18.79
N PRO A 470 24.84 0.24 -19.55
CA PRO A 470 26.05 -0.39 -20.12
C PRO A 470 26.78 0.49 -21.16
N LEU A 471 26.12 1.53 -21.67
CA LEU A 471 26.70 2.51 -22.60
C LEU A 471 27.37 3.68 -21.85
N GLY A 472 27.26 3.72 -20.52
CA GLY A 472 27.81 4.76 -19.65
C GLY A 472 26.91 5.99 -19.49
N ASN A 473 25.65 5.95 -19.93
CA ASN A 473 24.71 7.04 -19.70
C ASN A 473 24.29 7.06 -18.23
N GLU A 474 24.40 8.23 -17.59
CA GLU A 474 24.02 8.46 -16.20
C GLU A 474 22.58 8.98 -16.08
N VAL A 475 21.85 8.44 -15.11
CA VAL A 475 20.51 8.88 -14.71
C VAL A 475 20.51 9.15 -13.21
N ASP A 476 20.21 10.38 -12.82
CA ASP A 476 20.00 10.73 -11.41
C ASP A 476 18.74 10.06 -10.88
N LEU A 477 18.89 9.17 -9.91
CA LEU A 477 17.76 8.47 -9.31
C LEU A 477 17.10 9.35 -8.26
N PHE A 478 17.80 9.65 -7.18
CA PHE A 478 17.31 10.54 -6.13
C PHE A 478 18.48 11.05 -5.30
N SER A 479 18.29 12.21 -4.69
CA SER A 479 19.20 12.72 -3.65
C SER A 479 18.62 12.42 -2.28
N PHE A 480 19.46 12.09 -1.31
CA PHE A 480 19.04 11.89 0.07
C PHE A 480 19.79 12.80 1.04
N ALA A 481 19.15 13.15 2.15
CA ALA A 481 19.78 13.88 3.25
C ALA A 481 19.16 13.49 4.59
N ARG A 482 19.95 13.55 5.67
CA ARG A 482 19.41 13.44 7.03
C ARG A 482 18.47 14.62 7.31
N ALA A 483 17.24 14.30 7.72
CA ALA A 483 16.24 15.28 8.11
C ALA A 483 16.81 16.22 9.18
N SER A 484 16.67 17.54 8.99
CA SER A 484 17.08 18.50 10.02
C SER A 484 15.92 18.82 10.92
N VAL A 485 16.11 18.50 12.19
CA VAL A 485 15.10 18.68 13.20
C VAL A 485 15.48 19.90 14.04
N ALA A 486 14.65 20.93 13.99
CA ALA A 486 14.68 22.04 14.92
C ALA A 486 14.37 21.53 16.34
N ARG A 487 15.18 21.97 17.31
CA ARG A 487 15.05 21.61 18.73
C ARG A 487 14.60 22.82 19.54
N ASP A 488 14.03 22.56 20.71
CA ASP A 488 13.66 23.57 21.69
C ASP A 488 12.78 24.69 21.12
N LEU A 489 11.81 24.35 20.26
CA LEU A 489 10.89 25.33 19.71
C LEU A 489 10.07 25.97 20.84
N THR A 490 10.25 27.28 21.02
CA THR A 490 9.42 28.12 21.87
C THR A 490 8.61 29.07 20.99
N PHE A 491 7.37 29.32 21.40
CA PHE A 491 6.48 30.25 20.71
C PHE A 491 5.65 31.01 21.73
N GLU A 492 5.76 32.33 21.69
CA GLU A 492 5.02 33.29 22.52
C GLU A 492 4.20 34.18 21.58
N PRO A 493 2.85 34.03 21.54
CA PRO A 493 2.02 34.88 20.70
C PRO A 493 2.01 36.32 21.21
N GLY A 494 1.96 37.30 20.30
CA GLY A 494 1.78 38.70 20.67
C GLY A 494 0.34 39.04 21.03
N THR A 495 -0.14 38.64 22.21
CA THR A 495 -1.48 39.03 22.71
C THR A 495 -1.43 40.38 23.43
N ASP A 496 -0.75 40.48 24.58
CA ASP A 496 -0.80 41.70 25.42
C ASP A 496 0.37 42.66 25.17
N SER A 497 1.51 42.13 24.75
CA SER A 497 2.72 42.89 24.41
C SER A 497 2.72 43.38 22.97
N GLY A 498 1.85 42.82 22.13
CA GLY A 498 1.88 42.88 20.67
C GLY A 498 3.27 42.65 20.06
N HIS A 499 4.03 41.73 20.66
CA HIS A 499 5.22 41.12 20.08
C HIS A 499 5.02 39.62 19.98
N THR A 500 5.10 39.05 18.77
CA THR A 500 5.18 37.61 18.58
C THR A 500 6.64 37.20 18.62
N LYS A 501 7.00 36.30 19.54
CA LYS A 501 8.36 35.78 19.68
C LYS A 501 8.38 34.28 19.45
N ALA A 502 9.37 33.82 18.71
CA ALA A 502 9.63 32.39 18.57
C ALA A 502 11.14 32.16 18.60
N SER A 503 11.56 31.01 19.12
CA SER A 503 12.95 30.59 18.97
C SER A 503 13.07 29.09 18.80
N PHE A 504 14.07 28.65 18.04
CA PHE A 504 14.41 27.24 17.91
C PHE A 504 15.89 27.07 17.59
N ARG A 505 16.44 25.89 17.88
CA ARG A 505 17.85 25.55 17.71
C ARG A 505 18.08 24.64 16.52
N LEU A 506 19.15 24.91 15.77
CA LEU A 506 19.56 24.13 14.59
C LEU A 506 21.07 23.90 14.57
N GLY A 507 21.48 22.69 14.21
CA GLY A 507 22.89 22.34 14.04
C GLY A 507 23.50 23.01 12.80
N CYS A 508 24.71 23.56 12.95
CA CYS A 508 25.34 24.40 11.93
C CYS A 508 26.06 23.61 10.82
N ASP A 509 26.46 22.37 11.11
CA ASP A 509 27.46 21.68 10.30
C ASP A 509 26.95 21.36 8.89
N SER A 510 25.68 20.99 8.74
CA SER A 510 25.10 20.53 7.48
C SER A 510 24.30 21.59 6.70
N ILE A 511 24.09 22.79 7.25
CA ILE A 511 23.19 23.81 6.69
C ILE A 511 23.98 24.98 6.10
N SER A 512 23.71 25.33 4.84
CA SER A 512 24.34 26.44 4.11
C SER A 512 23.53 27.73 4.16
N GLN A 513 22.21 27.62 4.01
CA GLN A 513 21.30 28.75 3.93
C GLN A 513 19.98 28.45 4.66
N LEU A 514 19.34 29.50 5.16
CA LEU A 514 17.99 29.48 5.71
C LEU A 514 17.08 30.30 4.77
N ARG A 515 15.90 29.77 4.51
CA ARG A 515 14.83 30.42 3.77
C ARG A 515 13.66 30.63 4.71
N VAL A 516 13.17 31.87 4.72
CA VAL A 516 11.92 32.24 5.39
C VAL A 516 10.95 32.63 4.30
N THR A 517 9.74 32.08 4.37
CA THR A 517 8.66 32.38 3.44
C THR A 517 7.49 32.93 4.22
N ALA A 518 7.08 34.16 3.97
CA ALA A 518 5.91 34.78 4.58
C ALA A 518 4.73 34.79 3.61
N ARG A 519 3.54 34.51 4.13
CA ARG A 519 2.26 34.62 3.41
C ARG A 519 1.25 35.33 4.28
N ASN A 520 0.52 36.29 3.71
CA ASN A 520 -0.58 36.94 4.41
C ASN A 520 -1.88 36.15 4.16
N PHE A 521 -2.30 35.37 5.15
CA PHE A 521 -3.55 34.62 5.12
C PHE A 521 -4.79 35.52 5.07
N ALA A 522 -4.71 36.74 5.60
CA ALA A 522 -5.80 37.71 5.56
C ALA A 522 -5.94 38.42 4.20
N SER A 523 -4.90 38.41 3.35
CA SER A 523 -4.94 39.00 2.02
C SER A 523 -5.68 38.11 1.03
N ARG A 524 -6.43 38.68 0.07
CA ARG A 524 -6.94 37.95 -1.11
C ARG A 524 -5.82 37.53 -2.08
N SER A 525 -4.67 38.21 -2.04
CA SER A 525 -3.50 37.88 -2.87
C SER A 525 -2.75 36.69 -2.28
N ASP A 526 -2.45 35.68 -3.10
CA ASP A 526 -1.54 34.58 -2.77
C ASP A 526 -0.06 35.00 -2.86
N GLU A 527 0.23 36.28 -2.62
CA GLU A 527 1.57 36.80 -2.61
C GLU A 527 2.43 36.11 -1.55
N VAL A 528 3.58 35.61 -2.03
CA VAL A 528 4.56 34.90 -1.22
C VAL A 528 5.83 35.73 -1.18
N TRP A 529 6.22 36.18 0.00
CA TRP A 529 7.50 36.87 0.20
C TRP A 529 8.54 35.89 0.69
N LYS A 530 9.72 35.94 0.08
CA LYS A 530 10.76 34.92 0.26
C LYS A 530 12.10 35.59 0.52
N TRP A 531 12.75 35.19 1.61
CA TRP A 531 14.11 35.62 1.94
C TRP A 531 14.99 34.39 2.06
N GLU A 532 16.12 34.39 1.35
CA GLU A 532 17.16 33.38 1.45
C GLU A 532 18.42 34.05 2.00
N MET A 533 19.03 33.44 3.01
CA MET A 533 20.20 34.01 3.66
C MET A 533 21.20 32.95 4.08
N PRO A 534 22.50 33.28 4.13
CA PRO A 534 23.51 32.41 4.71
C PRO A 534 23.15 32.00 6.14
N PHE A 535 23.38 30.74 6.49
CA PHE A 535 23.12 30.21 7.82
C PHE A 535 24.30 30.49 8.77
N GLU A 536 24.45 31.77 9.11
CA GLU A 536 25.55 32.30 9.94
C GLU A 536 25.01 33.26 11.00
N ALA A 537 25.77 33.45 12.09
CA ALA A 537 25.38 34.34 13.17
C ALA A 537 25.18 35.78 12.67
N GLY A 538 24.08 36.41 13.08
CA GLY A 538 23.76 37.77 12.66
C GLY A 538 22.30 38.15 12.90
N SER A 539 21.98 39.41 12.63
CA SER A 539 20.61 39.93 12.68
C SER A 539 20.16 40.32 11.28
N ARG A 540 18.90 40.03 10.98
CA ARG A 540 18.24 40.32 9.71
C ARG A 540 16.88 40.92 9.99
N GLU A 541 16.51 41.89 9.16
CA GLU A 541 15.20 42.50 9.16
C GLU A 541 14.48 42.04 7.89
N LEU A 542 13.36 41.35 8.07
CA LEU A 542 12.54 40.87 6.96
C LEU A 542 11.38 41.85 6.77
N ALA A 543 11.48 42.68 5.74
CA ALA A 543 10.44 43.64 5.40
C ALA A 543 9.23 42.90 4.79
N VAL A 544 8.21 42.65 5.60
CA VAL A 544 6.96 42.03 5.15
C VAL A 544 5.92 43.13 4.89
N PRO A 545 5.40 43.26 3.66
CA PRO A 545 4.33 44.21 3.38
C PRO A 545 3.12 44.00 4.30
N GLY A 546 2.62 45.10 4.88
CA GLY A 546 1.49 45.12 5.82
C GLY A 546 1.86 44.99 7.30
N LEU A 547 3.11 44.69 7.64
CA LEU A 547 3.64 44.88 9.01
C LEU A 547 4.22 46.30 9.16
N SER A 548 4.01 46.92 10.32
CA SER A 548 4.51 48.27 10.63
C SER A 548 6.01 48.31 10.85
N GLU A 549 6.56 47.23 11.40
CA GLU A 549 7.99 47.02 11.62
C GLU A 549 8.43 45.73 10.93
N PRO A 550 9.67 45.65 10.43
CA PRO A 550 10.19 44.42 9.85
C PRO A 550 10.32 43.34 10.92
N ILE A 551 10.17 42.08 10.50
CA ILE A 551 10.38 40.95 11.39
C ILE A 551 11.88 40.86 11.69
N ARG A 552 12.24 41.00 12.97
CA ARG A 552 13.62 40.91 13.43
C ARG A 552 13.96 39.45 13.66
N MET A 553 14.80 38.91 12.79
CA MET A 553 15.33 37.57 12.94
C MET A 553 16.79 37.64 13.40
N LYS A 554 17.13 36.90 14.44
CA LYS A 554 18.47 36.84 15.01
C LYS A 554 18.95 35.40 15.04
N LEU A 555 20.12 35.15 14.46
CA LEU A 555 20.83 33.87 14.54
C LEU A 555 21.98 34.05 15.53
N GLU A 556 21.90 33.42 16.69
CA GLU A 556 22.91 33.52 17.74
C GLU A 556 23.62 32.17 17.94
N PRO A 557 24.95 32.15 18.06
CA PRO A 557 25.67 30.93 18.38
C PRO A 557 25.33 30.47 19.81
N ALA A 558 24.95 29.20 19.95
CA ALA A 558 24.77 28.54 21.22
C ALA A 558 25.39 27.14 21.13
N ASP A 559 26.55 26.96 21.76
CA ASP A 559 27.37 25.75 21.65
C ASP A 559 27.71 25.40 20.18
N ASN A 560 27.29 24.22 19.69
CA ASN A 560 27.45 23.77 18.30
C ASN A 560 26.24 24.11 17.41
N ASP A 561 25.25 24.83 17.94
CA ASP A 561 24.01 25.18 17.26
C ASP A 561 23.92 26.70 17.00
N LEU A 562 23.02 27.07 16.09
CA LEU A 562 22.49 28.43 15.97
C LEU A 562 21.07 28.44 16.53
N VAL A 563 20.83 29.35 17.47
CA VAL A 563 19.49 29.72 17.93
C VAL A 563 18.94 30.72 16.92
N VAL A 564 17.87 30.32 16.23
CA VAL A 564 17.08 31.22 15.38
C VAL A 564 15.98 31.80 16.23
N SER A 565 16.03 33.11 16.48
CA SER A 565 15.03 33.88 17.20
C SER A 565 14.29 34.80 16.24
N VAL A 566 12.97 34.80 16.30
CA VAL A 566 12.08 35.64 15.50
C VAL A 566 11.30 36.53 16.44
N ASP A 567 11.34 37.84 16.23
CA ASP A 567 10.58 38.85 16.97
C ASP A 567 9.84 39.73 15.96
N ALA A 568 8.51 39.74 16.05
CA ALA A 568 7.63 40.53 15.18
C ALA A 568 6.71 41.41 16.02
N GLU A 569 6.79 42.73 15.81
CA GLU A 569 5.89 43.70 16.43
C GLU A 569 4.57 43.76 15.65
N THR A 570 3.45 43.57 16.35
CA THR A 570 2.10 43.45 15.79
C THR A 570 1.17 44.60 16.20
N LEU A 571 1.57 45.45 17.16
CA LEU A 571 0.74 46.52 17.75
C LEU A 571 0.22 47.57 16.75
N ASN A 572 0.96 47.85 15.68
CA ASN A 572 0.64 48.92 14.71
C ASN A 572 0.47 48.41 13.26
N SER A 573 0.39 47.10 13.06
CA SER A 573 0.30 46.53 11.70
C SER A 573 -1.07 46.80 11.06
N GLU A 574 -1.08 47.02 9.73
CA GLU A 574 -2.32 47.07 8.96
C GLU A 574 -2.91 45.67 9.00
N GLY A 575 -3.81 45.46 9.97
CA GLY A 575 -4.27 44.15 10.43
C GLY A 575 -4.19 43.01 9.42
N GLY A 576 -3.36 42.02 9.72
CA GLY A 576 -3.17 40.82 8.90
C GLY A 576 -2.80 39.61 9.74
N LEU A 577 -3.00 38.42 9.16
CA LEU A 577 -2.56 37.14 9.72
C LEU A 577 -1.48 36.58 8.81
N TYR A 578 -0.26 36.44 9.31
CA TYR A 578 0.89 36.02 8.51
C TYR A 578 1.37 34.64 8.95
N PHE A 579 1.60 33.75 7.98
CA PHE A 579 2.29 32.49 8.22
C PHE A 579 3.73 32.59 7.76
N LEU A 580 4.68 32.22 8.62
CA LEU A 580 6.09 32.11 8.30
C LEU A 580 6.49 30.64 8.21
N ASP A 581 6.86 30.20 7.01
CA ASP A 581 7.40 28.87 6.74
C ASP A 581 8.92 28.92 6.66
N PHE A 582 9.58 27.96 7.31
CA PHE A 582 11.04 27.85 7.33
C PHE A 582 11.51 26.68 6.46
N ALA A 583 12.57 26.90 5.69
CA ALA A 583 13.24 25.87 4.90
C ALA A 583 14.76 26.08 4.97
N ILE A 584 15.53 25.03 4.76
CA ILE A 584 16.99 25.03 4.88
C ILE A 584 17.63 24.46 3.62
N CYS A 585 18.79 24.98 3.24
CA CYS A 585 19.59 24.47 2.14
C CYS A 585 20.76 23.65 2.70
N LYS A 586 20.87 22.37 2.34
CA LYS A 586 21.95 21.50 2.82
C LYS A 586 23.25 21.76 2.06
N LYS A 587 24.38 21.90 2.78
CA LYS A 587 25.71 22.15 2.17
C LYS A 587 26.11 21.07 1.16
N ALA A 588 25.78 19.80 1.46
CA ALA A 588 26.22 18.66 0.68
C ALA A 588 25.48 18.50 -0.66
N THR A 589 24.18 18.81 -0.69
CA THR A 589 23.34 18.62 -1.90
C THR A 589 22.99 19.93 -2.62
N GLY A 590 23.04 21.06 -1.92
CA GLY A 590 22.52 22.34 -2.44
C GLY A 590 21.00 22.39 -2.58
N THR A 591 20.27 21.39 -2.06
CA THR A 591 18.82 21.29 -2.16
C THR A 591 18.13 21.91 -0.93
N TRP A 592 16.95 22.49 -1.17
CA TRP A 592 16.09 23.08 -0.15
C TRP A 592 15.12 22.06 0.44
N PHE A 593 15.06 22.01 1.77
CA PHE A 593 14.15 21.14 2.51
C PHE A 593 13.32 21.95 3.50
N PRO A 594 12.03 21.63 3.70
CA PRO A 594 11.21 22.27 4.73
C PRO A 594 11.78 21.93 6.11
N LEU A 595 11.84 22.93 7.00
CA LEU A 595 12.38 22.72 8.33
C LEU A 595 11.36 21.97 9.19
N LYS A 596 11.80 20.91 9.86
CA LYS A 596 10.95 20.05 10.70
C LYS A 596 11.20 20.28 12.18
N VAL A 597 10.20 20.02 13.02
CA VAL A 597 10.34 19.88 14.48
C VAL A 597 9.93 18.47 14.89
N ALA A 598 10.64 17.90 15.87
CA ALA A 598 10.26 16.61 16.46
C ALA A 598 9.07 16.81 17.40
N GLU A 599 8.04 16.01 17.17
CA GLU A 599 6.80 16.03 17.93
C GLU A 599 6.49 14.64 18.46
N ARG A 600 5.60 14.58 19.46
CA ARG A 600 5.09 13.28 19.94
C ARG A 600 4.42 12.49 18.81
N HIS A 601 3.75 13.18 17.90
CA HIS A 601 3.05 12.61 16.75
C HIS A 601 3.90 12.47 15.47
N ASN A 602 5.25 12.44 15.57
CA ASN A 602 6.24 12.35 14.48
C ASN A 602 6.97 13.69 14.19
N LEU A 603 6.74 14.30 13.03
CA LEU A 603 7.39 15.53 12.56
C LEU A 603 6.33 16.51 12.09
N SER A 604 6.48 17.77 12.50
CA SER A 604 5.71 18.90 12.01
C SER A 604 6.62 19.86 11.23
N ASP A 605 6.07 20.52 10.21
CA ASP A 605 6.77 21.60 9.53
C ASP A 605 6.81 22.83 10.43
N VAL A 606 7.93 23.54 10.48
CA VAL A 606 8.06 24.78 11.26
C VAL A 606 7.32 25.90 10.51
N ARG A 607 6.06 26.10 10.88
CA ARG A 607 5.24 27.27 10.53
C ARG A 607 4.91 28.05 11.77
N LEU A 608 5.23 29.34 11.76
CA LEU A 608 4.82 30.28 12.81
C LEU A 608 3.62 31.10 12.32
N ALA A 609 2.73 31.46 13.22
CA ALA A 609 1.62 32.37 12.95
C ALA A 609 1.87 33.71 13.64
N ILE A 610 1.80 34.80 12.90
CA ILE A 610 1.92 36.16 13.41
C ILE A 610 0.59 36.85 13.14
N SER A 611 -0.12 37.22 14.20
CA SER A 611 -1.41 37.89 14.10
C SER A 611 -1.37 39.23 14.82
N ALA A 612 -1.94 40.25 14.18
CA ALA A 612 -2.48 41.39 14.91
C ALA A 612 -3.80 40.99 15.56
N LEU A 613 -4.13 41.54 16.74
CA LEU A 613 -5.42 41.30 17.40
C LEU A 613 -6.62 41.85 16.59
N LEU A 614 -6.36 42.74 15.62
CA LEU A 614 -7.35 43.34 14.74
C LEU A 614 -6.89 43.17 13.29
N VAL A 615 -7.70 42.53 12.45
CA VAL A 615 -7.47 42.42 11.00
C VAL A 615 -8.11 43.63 10.32
N ASN A 616 -7.44 44.23 9.33
CA ASN A 616 -7.88 45.48 8.73
C ASN A 616 -9.20 45.27 7.96
N LYS A 617 -10.21 46.10 8.25
CA LYS A 617 -11.53 46.03 7.60
C LYS A 617 -11.53 46.95 6.38
N GLY A 618 -10.89 46.53 5.29
CA GLY A 618 -11.08 47.21 4.01
C GLY A 618 -12.58 47.23 3.66
N GLU A 619 -13.10 48.38 3.20
CA GLU A 619 -14.48 48.45 2.68
C GLU A 619 -14.61 47.46 1.51
N GLY A 620 -15.51 46.48 1.64
CA GLY A 620 -15.73 45.42 0.65
C GLY A 620 -14.87 44.16 0.78
N ASP A 621 -13.91 44.07 1.73
CA ASP A 621 -13.15 42.84 1.93
C ASP A 621 -13.82 41.88 2.93
N TYR A 622 -14.74 41.05 2.41
CA TYR A 622 -15.42 39.99 3.17
C TYR A 622 -14.46 39.14 4.01
N TRP A 623 -13.32 38.72 3.44
CA TRP A 623 -12.42 37.78 4.09
C TRP A 623 -11.72 38.39 5.30
N GLY A 624 -11.18 39.61 5.17
CA GLY A 624 -10.62 40.36 6.29
C GLY A 624 -11.64 40.63 7.40
N GLN A 625 -12.88 41.01 7.04
CA GLN A 625 -13.97 41.21 8.00
C GLN A 625 -14.33 39.92 8.75
N PHE A 626 -14.42 38.80 8.03
CA PHE A 626 -14.70 37.49 8.61
C PHE A 626 -13.61 37.05 9.59
N LEU A 627 -12.33 37.18 9.21
CA LEU A 627 -11.21 36.82 10.09
C LEU A 627 -11.17 37.72 11.33
N SER A 628 -11.44 39.02 11.18
CA SER A 628 -11.56 39.93 12.31
C SER A 628 -12.67 39.51 13.27
N TRP A 629 -13.83 39.11 12.75
CA TRP A 629 -14.94 38.60 13.57
C TRP A 629 -14.55 37.31 14.31
N ALA A 630 -13.92 36.37 13.61
CA ALA A 630 -13.52 35.08 14.18
C ALA A 630 -12.49 35.25 15.30
N LEU A 631 -11.45 36.07 15.07
CA LEU A 631 -10.43 36.39 16.06
C LEU A 631 -11.04 37.11 17.28
N ALA A 632 -11.91 38.10 17.06
CA ALA A 632 -12.56 38.84 18.14
C ALA A 632 -13.38 37.91 19.04
N ARG A 633 -14.11 36.97 18.43
CA ARG A 633 -14.90 35.95 19.14
C ARG A 633 -14.03 34.99 19.95
N THR A 634 -12.89 34.55 19.42
CA THR A 634 -12.01 33.61 20.13
C THR A 634 -11.25 34.27 21.28
N TYR A 635 -10.80 35.51 21.11
CA TYR A 635 -10.01 36.22 22.12
C TYR A 635 -10.85 37.11 23.05
N GLY A 636 -12.18 37.03 22.97
CA GLY A 636 -13.09 37.67 23.93
C GLY A 636 -13.11 39.20 23.89
N THR A 637 -12.65 39.82 22.80
CA THR A 637 -12.91 41.24 22.55
C THR A 637 -14.38 41.39 22.15
N THR A 638 -15.06 42.46 22.56
CA THR A 638 -16.52 42.63 22.40
C THR A 638 -16.92 42.61 20.92
N ALA A 639 -17.15 41.43 20.36
CA ALA A 639 -17.72 41.23 19.04
C ALA A 639 -19.22 41.55 19.13
N THR A 640 -19.55 42.84 19.07
CA THR A 640 -20.94 43.33 18.95
C THR A 640 -21.47 43.24 17.52
N GLU A 641 -20.62 42.88 16.55
CA GLU A 641 -20.99 42.81 15.13
C GLU A 641 -21.46 41.41 14.74
N GLU A 642 -22.54 41.36 13.95
CA GLU A 642 -23.01 40.14 13.31
C GLU A 642 -21.93 39.55 12.39
N MET A 643 -21.92 38.22 12.26
CA MET A 643 -20.96 37.55 11.39
C MET A 643 -21.16 38.01 9.93
N PRO A 644 -20.10 38.48 9.25
CA PRO A 644 -20.22 38.90 7.87
C PRO A 644 -20.59 37.69 7.00
N LEU A 645 -21.48 37.91 6.04
CA LEU A 645 -21.92 36.90 5.08
C LEU A 645 -21.19 37.09 3.75
N PRO A 646 -20.79 36.00 3.07
CA PRO A 646 -20.16 36.10 1.76
C PRO A 646 -21.14 36.64 0.72
N GLU A 647 -20.69 37.62 -0.07
CA GLU A 647 -21.51 38.29 -1.09
C GLU A 647 -21.60 37.47 -2.39
N SER A 648 -20.53 36.72 -2.74
CA SER A 648 -20.46 35.93 -3.97
C SER A 648 -20.08 34.46 -3.73
N ILE A 649 -20.28 33.61 -4.74
CA ILE A 649 -19.91 32.18 -4.68
C ILE A 649 -18.40 31.98 -4.79
N GLU A 650 -17.71 32.87 -5.50
CA GLU A 650 -16.25 32.90 -5.62
C GLU A 650 -15.60 33.16 -4.25
N ASP A 651 -16.17 34.06 -3.46
CA ASP A 651 -15.71 34.34 -2.10
C ASP A 651 -15.86 33.10 -1.20
N VAL A 652 -16.95 32.34 -1.35
CA VAL A 652 -17.14 31.07 -0.63
C VAL A 652 -16.09 30.04 -1.05
N ALA A 653 -15.86 29.88 -2.36
CA ALA A 653 -14.90 28.91 -2.89
C ALA A 653 -13.47 29.20 -2.40
N ALA A 654 -13.04 30.47 -2.49
CA ALA A 654 -11.73 30.91 -2.05
C ALA A 654 -11.54 30.72 -0.52
N ALA A 655 -12.58 31.01 0.27
CA ALA A 655 -12.55 30.79 1.72
C ALA A 655 -12.39 29.31 2.08
N ILE A 656 -13.13 28.39 1.41
CA ILE A 656 -12.99 26.94 1.63
C ILE A 656 -11.56 26.49 1.35
N GLU A 657 -10.97 26.89 0.21
CA GLU A 657 -9.60 26.50 -0.16
C GLU A 657 -8.57 27.01 0.85
N LYS A 658 -8.70 28.26 1.31
CA LYS A 658 -7.82 28.84 2.33
C LYS A 658 -7.92 28.10 3.66
N PHE A 659 -9.13 27.83 4.14
CA PHE A 659 -9.33 27.08 5.37
C PHE A 659 -8.78 25.66 5.27
N GLN A 660 -9.02 24.97 4.15
CA GLN A 660 -8.47 23.63 3.93
C GLN A 660 -6.94 23.66 3.91
N SER A 661 -6.32 24.62 3.22
CA SER A 661 -4.86 24.77 3.23
C SER A 661 -4.29 25.07 4.62
N ALA A 662 -5.00 25.85 5.43
CA ALA A 662 -4.59 26.16 6.80
C ALA A 662 -4.75 24.95 7.72
N LEU A 663 -5.87 24.23 7.66
CA LEU A 663 -6.19 23.11 8.54
C LEU A 663 -5.41 21.83 8.17
N LEU A 664 -5.14 21.58 6.90
CA LEU A 664 -4.37 20.40 6.46
C LEU A 664 -2.87 20.49 6.82
N PHE A 665 -2.40 21.65 7.28
CA PHE A 665 -1.01 21.85 7.68
C PHE A 665 -0.71 21.19 9.04
N LYS A 666 0.46 20.54 9.16
CA LYS A 666 0.93 19.93 10.41
C LYS A 666 1.69 20.96 11.24
N TYR A 667 0.98 21.70 12.09
CA TYR A 667 1.60 22.67 13.00
C TYR A 667 2.40 21.98 14.11
N PRO A 668 3.47 22.61 14.62
CA PRO A 668 4.08 22.23 15.88
C PRO A 668 3.11 22.36 17.05
N SER A 669 3.26 21.53 18.08
CA SER A 669 2.37 21.48 19.25
C SER A 669 2.38 22.80 20.04
N GLN A 670 3.49 23.54 20.01
CA GLN A 670 3.61 24.87 20.63
C GLN A 670 2.88 25.97 19.84
N VAL A 671 2.69 25.79 18.53
CA VAL A 671 2.02 26.79 17.67
C VAL A 671 0.53 26.51 17.59
N TRP A 672 0.11 25.24 17.59
CA TRP A 672 -1.28 24.84 17.41
C TRP A 672 -2.30 25.57 18.30
N PRO A 673 -2.10 25.74 19.63
CA PRO A 673 -3.04 26.44 20.50
C PRO A 673 -3.38 27.87 20.03
N HIS A 674 -2.48 28.51 19.28
CA HIS A 674 -2.61 29.88 18.79
C HIS A 674 -3.23 29.99 17.40
N VAL A 675 -3.33 28.87 16.67
CA VAL A 675 -3.99 28.79 15.36
C VAL A 675 -5.25 27.93 15.40
N ALA A 676 -5.55 27.26 16.52
CA ALA A 676 -6.71 26.39 16.71
C ALA A 676 -8.04 27.11 16.44
N TRP A 677 -8.08 28.43 16.63
CA TRP A 677 -9.25 29.27 16.32
C TRP A 677 -9.69 29.17 14.85
N ILE A 678 -8.78 28.83 13.93
CA ILE A 678 -9.08 28.64 12.49
C ILE A 678 -10.12 27.53 12.32
N LYS A 679 -10.11 26.50 13.16
CA LYS A 679 -11.08 25.40 13.13
C LYS A 679 -12.48 25.90 13.52
N THR A 680 -12.58 26.61 14.64
CA THR A 680 -13.84 27.21 15.10
C THR A 680 -14.35 28.24 14.08
N ALA A 681 -13.46 29.02 13.48
CA ALA A 681 -13.78 29.94 12.40
C ALA A 681 -14.32 29.21 11.16
N TYR A 682 -13.67 28.13 10.75
CA TYR A 682 -14.12 27.30 9.64
C TYR A 682 -15.50 26.69 9.89
N HIS A 683 -15.77 26.20 11.11
CA HIS A 683 -17.09 25.72 11.49
C HIS A 683 -18.15 26.83 11.38
N GLY A 684 -17.89 28.02 11.93
CA GLY A 684 -18.78 29.18 11.83
C GLY A 684 -19.02 29.63 10.39
N PHE A 685 -17.97 29.64 9.56
CA PHE A 685 -18.05 29.91 8.13
C PHE A 685 -18.95 28.88 7.42
N CYS A 686 -18.73 27.58 7.63
CA CYS A 686 -19.52 26.52 7.00
C CYS A 686 -21.01 26.62 7.33
N GLN A 687 -21.34 26.98 8.57
CA GLN A 687 -22.73 27.14 9.03
C GLN A 687 -23.43 28.37 8.43
N SER A 688 -22.69 29.44 8.12
CA SER A 688 -23.26 30.71 7.68
C SER A 688 -23.23 30.93 6.17
N ALA A 689 -22.15 30.50 5.52
CA ALA A 689 -22.00 30.60 4.08
C ALA A 689 -22.93 29.63 3.35
N PHE A 690 -23.24 28.48 3.95
CA PHE A 690 -24.15 27.50 3.39
C PHE A 690 -25.61 27.95 3.51
N SER A 691 -26.32 27.97 2.38
CA SER A 691 -27.75 28.23 2.33
C SER A 691 -28.45 27.13 1.54
N SER A 692 -29.39 26.42 2.16
CA SER A 692 -30.17 25.37 1.51
C SER A 692 -31.19 25.90 0.48
N ALA A 693 -31.38 27.22 0.42
CA ALA A 693 -32.23 27.88 -0.56
C ALA A 693 -31.45 28.36 -1.80
N ASP A 694 -30.12 28.31 -1.77
CA ASP A 694 -29.23 28.71 -2.86
C ASP A 694 -28.62 27.46 -3.50
N ASP A 695 -29.13 27.10 -4.67
CA ASP A 695 -28.73 25.88 -5.39
C ASP A 695 -27.23 25.89 -5.77
N ASP A 696 -26.68 27.07 -6.11
CA ASP A 696 -25.28 27.19 -6.54
C ASP A 696 -24.33 27.02 -5.35
N ARG A 697 -24.65 27.62 -4.20
CA ARG A 697 -23.89 27.40 -2.96
C ARG A 697 -23.98 25.94 -2.50
N CYS A 698 -25.15 25.32 -2.59
CA CYS A 698 -25.31 23.90 -2.27
C CYS A 698 -24.40 23.01 -3.12
N ARG A 699 -24.35 23.26 -4.44
CA ARG A 699 -23.48 22.53 -5.37
C ARG A 699 -22.01 22.73 -5.07
N LEU A 700 -21.57 23.96 -4.82
CA LEU A 700 -20.17 24.24 -4.50
C LEU A 700 -19.70 23.49 -3.25
N PHE A 701 -20.48 23.55 -2.16
CA PHE A 701 -20.13 22.83 -0.94
C PHE A 701 -20.12 21.30 -1.16
N ALA A 702 -21.11 20.77 -1.89
CA ALA A 702 -21.17 19.35 -2.22
C ALA A 702 -19.97 18.90 -3.08
N GLU A 703 -19.56 19.71 -4.07
CA GLU A 703 -18.38 19.48 -4.91
C GLU A 703 -17.11 19.38 -4.07
N ARG A 704 -16.87 20.38 -3.23
CA ARG A 704 -15.65 20.45 -2.42
C ARG A 704 -15.60 19.37 -1.35
N ALA A 705 -16.76 19.00 -0.80
CA ALA A 705 -16.85 17.93 0.20
C ALA A 705 -16.58 16.56 -0.45
N LEU A 706 -17.12 16.34 -1.65
CA LEU A 706 -16.86 15.13 -2.43
C LEU A 706 -15.39 15.02 -2.85
N TYR A 707 -14.79 16.12 -3.31
CA TYR A 707 -13.37 16.17 -3.64
C TYR A 707 -12.49 15.79 -2.44
N GLY A 708 -12.81 16.31 -1.24
CA GLY A 708 -12.09 15.96 -0.02
C GLY A 708 -12.18 14.48 0.37
N LEU A 709 -13.37 13.87 0.26
CA LEU A 709 -13.57 12.43 0.51
C LEU A 709 -12.86 11.54 -0.53
N ALA A 710 -12.99 11.89 -1.81
CA ALA A 710 -12.30 11.23 -2.92
C ALA A 710 -10.78 11.26 -2.75
N ARG A 711 -10.24 12.42 -2.39
CA ARG A 711 -8.81 12.58 -2.13
C ARG A 711 -8.34 11.74 -0.95
N LYS A 712 -9.17 11.62 0.10
CA LYS A 712 -8.92 10.74 1.26
C LYS A 712 -8.95 9.25 0.92
N GLU A 713 -9.74 8.84 -0.08
CA GLU A 713 -9.73 7.45 -0.59
C GLU A 713 -8.43 7.13 -1.35
N ARG A 714 -7.91 8.10 -2.10
CA ARG A 714 -6.73 7.91 -2.96
C ARG A 714 -5.40 8.06 -2.23
N GLU A 715 -5.31 9.04 -1.33
CA GLU A 715 -4.10 9.38 -0.59
C GLU A 715 -4.26 8.97 0.88
N THR A 716 -3.19 8.52 1.57
CA THR A 716 -3.15 8.30 3.03
C THR A 716 -3.18 9.61 3.83
N LEU A 717 -3.97 10.59 3.37
CA LEU A 717 -4.06 11.94 3.91
C LEU A 717 -4.63 12.02 5.31
N SER A 718 -4.43 13.19 5.94
CA SER A 718 -5.10 13.60 7.17
C SER A 718 -6.62 13.44 7.08
N VAL A 719 -7.24 13.01 8.18
CA VAL A 719 -8.70 12.90 8.35
C VAL A 719 -9.41 14.22 8.09
N LEU A 720 -8.66 15.32 8.14
CA LEU A 720 -9.12 16.67 7.84
C LEU A 720 -9.62 16.84 6.38
N SER A 721 -9.30 15.92 5.48
CA SER A 721 -9.83 15.91 4.11
C SER A 721 -11.36 15.71 4.07
N ALA A 722 -11.95 15.10 5.11
CA ALA A 722 -13.40 14.92 5.24
C ALA A 722 -14.12 16.07 5.99
N LEU A 723 -13.38 17.10 6.44
CA LEU A 723 -13.91 18.16 7.33
C LEU A 723 -15.17 18.83 6.78
N LEU A 724 -15.18 19.21 5.50
CA LEU A 724 -16.30 19.97 4.95
C LEU A 724 -17.63 19.21 5.05
N MET A 725 -17.59 17.90 4.80
CA MET A 725 -18.78 17.04 4.89
C MET A 725 -19.28 16.91 6.34
N GLY A 726 -18.37 16.87 7.33
CA GLY A 726 -18.75 16.76 8.74
C GLY A 726 -19.06 18.10 9.42
N HIS A 727 -18.45 19.20 8.98
CA HIS A 727 -18.67 20.55 9.54
C HIS A 727 -19.91 21.25 8.95
N GLN A 728 -20.38 20.82 7.78
CA GLN A 728 -21.69 21.18 7.27
C GLN A 728 -22.58 19.94 7.12
N VAL A 729 -23.11 19.46 8.25
CA VAL A 729 -23.92 18.25 8.34
C VAL A 729 -25.14 18.26 7.40
N ARG A 730 -25.69 19.44 7.08
CA ARG A 730 -26.83 19.55 6.15
C ARG A 730 -26.49 19.10 4.73
N LEU A 731 -25.21 19.00 4.35
CA LEU A 731 -24.80 18.42 3.07
C LEU A 731 -25.24 16.96 2.93
N LEU A 732 -25.19 16.19 4.03
CA LEU A 732 -25.64 14.81 4.05
C LEU A 732 -27.15 14.68 3.79
N ALA A 733 -27.92 15.75 3.97
CA ALA A 733 -29.35 15.81 3.73
C ALA A 733 -29.72 16.42 2.37
N LEU A 734 -28.75 16.76 1.52
CA LEU A 734 -29.04 17.29 0.19
C LEU A 734 -29.54 16.20 -0.77
N PRO A 735 -30.55 16.48 -1.60
CA PRO A 735 -30.94 15.62 -2.72
C PRO A 735 -29.77 15.30 -3.64
N GLY A 736 -29.77 14.12 -4.26
CA GLY A 736 -28.62 13.66 -5.04
C GLY A 736 -28.20 14.59 -6.20
N ARG A 737 -29.15 15.36 -6.74
CA ARG A 737 -28.92 16.34 -7.82
C ARG A 737 -27.88 17.43 -7.51
N PHE A 738 -27.58 17.65 -6.23
CA PHE A 738 -26.62 18.68 -5.79
C PHE A 738 -25.17 18.19 -5.78
N PHE A 739 -24.93 16.87 -5.78
CA PHE A 739 -23.58 16.32 -5.87
C PHE A 739 -23.15 16.28 -7.34
N PRO A 740 -22.08 16.97 -7.75
CA PRO A 740 -21.64 16.99 -9.14
C PRO A 740 -20.95 15.69 -9.54
N LYS A 741 -20.79 15.48 -10.85
CA LYS A 741 -20.01 14.38 -11.39
C LYS A 741 -18.53 14.55 -11.01
N PRO A 742 -17.96 13.68 -10.17
CA PRO A 742 -16.59 13.80 -9.73
C PRO A 742 -15.58 13.53 -10.86
N LYS A 743 -14.38 14.12 -10.75
CA LYS A 743 -13.26 13.90 -11.67
C LYS A 743 -12.41 12.72 -11.17
N GLY A 744 -12.69 11.51 -11.65
CA GLY A 744 -11.84 10.32 -11.48
C GLY A 744 -12.62 9.01 -11.36
N GLU A 745 -11.90 7.92 -11.05
CA GLU A 745 -12.41 6.54 -11.17
C GLU A 745 -12.55 5.78 -9.83
N GLY A 746 -12.36 6.45 -8.68
CA GLY A 746 -12.47 5.84 -7.34
C GLY A 746 -13.90 5.42 -6.98
N MET A 747 -14.04 4.64 -5.90
CA MET A 747 -15.33 4.08 -5.48
C MET A 747 -16.25 5.18 -4.94
N THR A 748 -15.72 6.12 -4.16
CA THR A 748 -16.48 7.29 -3.69
C THR A 748 -17.06 8.06 -4.86
N GLU A 749 -16.24 8.33 -5.87
CA GLU A 749 -16.62 9.07 -7.07
C GLU A 749 -17.74 8.37 -7.85
N ARG A 750 -17.57 7.07 -8.12
CA ARG A 750 -18.57 6.25 -8.84
C ARG A 750 -19.90 6.18 -8.09
N CYS A 751 -19.87 6.09 -6.75
CA CYS A 751 -21.09 6.04 -5.94
C CYS A 751 -21.86 7.37 -6.00
N PHE A 752 -21.16 8.50 -5.86
CA PHE A 752 -21.80 9.82 -5.92
C PHE A 752 -22.26 10.20 -7.33
N GLU A 753 -21.55 9.78 -8.39
CA GLU A 753 -22.02 9.92 -9.78
C GLU A 753 -23.38 9.20 -9.96
N LYS A 754 -23.50 7.96 -9.51
CA LYS A 754 -24.76 7.20 -9.60
C LYS A 754 -25.86 7.80 -8.75
N LEU A 755 -25.52 8.32 -7.56
CA LEU A 755 -26.46 9.01 -6.69
C LEU A 755 -27.02 10.26 -7.38
N GLN A 756 -26.16 11.07 -8.01
CA GLN A 756 -26.56 12.24 -8.80
C GLN A 756 -27.45 11.85 -9.98
N LEU A 757 -27.01 10.90 -10.81
CA LEU A 757 -27.74 10.46 -11.99
C LEU A 757 -29.13 9.93 -11.61
N SER A 758 -29.22 9.17 -10.52
CA SER A 758 -30.49 8.63 -10.06
C SER A 758 -31.46 9.72 -9.60
N ALA A 759 -30.99 10.86 -9.07
CA ALA A 759 -31.87 11.89 -8.50
C ALA A 759 -32.79 12.59 -9.53
N GLY A 760 -32.45 12.54 -10.82
CA GLY A 760 -33.26 13.14 -11.90
C GLY A 760 -34.51 12.34 -12.29
N TYR A 761 -34.72 11.16 -11.69
CA TYR A 761 -35.72 10.19 -12.13
C TYR A 761 -36.82 9.96 -11.11
N GLU A 762 -38.07 9.88 -11.56
CA GLU A 762 -39.23 9.65 -10.68
C GLU A 762 -39.22 8.29 -9.98
N SER A 763 -38.66 7.27 -10.63
CA SER A 763 -38.58 5.93 -10.10
C SER A 763 -37.25 5.25 -10.48
N LEU A 764 -36.95 4.13 -9.84
CA LEU A 764 -35.73 3.40 -10.14
C LEU A 764 -35.82 2.66 -11.47
N ALA A 765 -37.00 2.12 -11.80
CA ALA A 765 -37.27 1.52 -13.10
C ALA A 765 -37.14 2.49 -14.27
N VAL A 766 -37.55 3.75 -14.11
CA VAL A 766 -37.36 4.77 -15.18
C VAL A 766 -35.86 5.01 -15.40
N PHE A 767 -35.10 5.21 -14.30
CA PHE A 767 -33.65 5.42 -14.38
C PHE A 767 -32.91 4.29 -15.12
N VAL A 768 -33.15 3.03 -14.73
CA VAL A 768 -32.43 1.89 -15.34
C VAL A 768 -32.82 1.68 -16.80
N ARG A 769 -34.06 2.00 -17.19
CA ARG A 769 -34.51 1.93 -18.59
C ARG A 769 -33.82 2.97 -19.47
N GLU A 770 -33.63 4.18 -18.96
CA GLU A 770 -33.00 5.27 -19.73
C GLU A 770 -31.47 5.22 -19.73
N HIS A 771 -30.87 4.56 -18.73
CA HIS A 771 -29.42 4.45 -18.59
C HIS A 771 -28.94 3.00 -18.37
N PRO A 772 -29.20 2.08 -19.32
CA PRO A 772 -28.84 0.67 -19.18
C PRO A 772 -27.31 0.42 -19.12
N THR A 773 -26.50 1.40 -19.57
CA THR A 773 -25.03 1.33 -19.60
C THR A 773 -24.34 2.17 -18.52
N ALA A 774 -24.97 3.24 -18.01
CA ALA A 774 -24.41 4.05 -16.92
C ALA A 774 -24.51 3.33 -15.56
N VAL A 775 -25.42 2.37 -15.51
CA VAL A 775 -25.63 1.51 -14.38
C VAL A 775 -24.70 0.32 -14.49
N ASP A 776 -23.59 0.38 -13.76
CA ASP A 776 -22.87 -0.84 -13.40
C ASP A 776 -23.89 -1.80 -12.76
N MET A 777 -24.24 -2.85 -13.49
CA MET A 777 -25.37 -3.75 -13.22
C MET A 777 -25.25 -4.47 -11.87
N GLU A 778 -24.12 -4.34 -11.18
CA GLU A 778 -23.81 -5.10 -9.97
C GLU A 778 -24.75 -4.83 -8.80
N LEU A 779 -25.12 -3.58 -8.52
CA LEU A 779 -26.03 -3.29 -7.39
C LEU A 779 -27.49 -3.63 -7.71
N TYR A 780 -27.92 -3.38 -8.94
CA TYR A 780 -29.31 -3.54 -9.38
C TYR A 780 -29.67 -4.99 -9.61
N LEU A 781 -28.73 -5.82 -10.05
CA LEU A 781 -28.91 -7.27 -10.12
C LEU A 781 -29.12 -7.90 -8.73
N CYS A 782 -28.96 -7.15 -7.64
CA CYS A 782 -29.38 -7.63 -6.33
C CYS A 782 -30.91 -7.63 -6.19
N PHE A 783 -31.67 -6.85 -6.96
CA PHE A 783 -33.12 -7.03 -7.05
C PHE A 783 -33.46 -8.29 -7.86
N ALA A 784 -34.26 -9.19 -7.30
CA ALA A 784 -34.58 -10.47 -7.92
C ALA A 784 -35.27 -10.30 -9.29
N ASN A 785 -36.08 -9.25 -9.42
CA ASN A 785 -36.80 -8.94 -10.66
C ASN A 785 -36.07 -7.95 -11.59
N ALA A 786 -34.79 -7.63 -11.33
CA ALA A 786 -34.03 -6.68 -12.14
C ALA A 786 -34.03 -6.96 -13.64
N PRO A 787 -33.88 -8.23 -14.11
CA PRO A 787 -33.97 -8.54 -15.54
C PRO A 787 -35.34 -8.22 -16.13
N MET A 788 -36.41 -8.40 -15.35
CA MET A 788 -37.78 -8.11 -15.79
C MET A 788 -38.02 -6.60 -15.89
N VAL A 789 -37.49 -5.81 -14.96
CA VAL A 789 -37.59 -4.34 -15.02
C VAL A 789 -36.78 -3.78 -16.19
N ALA A 790 -35.56 -4.27 -16.38
CA ALA A 790 -34.71 -3.89 -17.51
C ALA A 790 -35.35 -4.26 -18.88
N ALA A 791 -36.07 -5.37 -18.95
CA ALA A 791 -36.82 -5.80 -20.13
C ALA A 791 -38.21 -5.13 -20.26
N ASN A 792 -38.56 -4.18 -19.40
CA ASN A 792 -39.87 -3.52 -19.35
C ASN A 792 -41.06 -4.49 -19.12
N GLN A 793 -40.79 -5.64 -18.49
CA GLN A 793 -41.76 -6.68 -18.13
C GLN A 793 -42.26 -6.55 -16.69
N ALA A 794 -41.63 -5.70 -15.88
CA ALA A 794 -42.08 -5.32 -14.55
C ALA A 794 -42.01 -3.79 -14.40
N PRO A 795 -43.01 -3.16 -13.75
CA PRO A 795 -43.08 -1.71 -13.63
C PRO A 795 -42.04 -1.14 -12.64
N GLU A 796 -41.54 -1.94 -11.69
CA GLU A 796 -40.60 -1.49 -10.67
C GLU A 796 -39.74 -2.61 -10.07
N PHE A 797 -38.56 -2.26 -9.53
CA PHE A 797 -37.70 -3.21 -8.81
C PHE A 797 -38.33 -3.70 -7.49
N ALA A 798 -38.10 -4.97 -7.16
CA ALA A 798 -38.61 -5.66 -5.99
C ALA A 798 -37.61 -6.74 -5.50
N ASP A 799 -37.79 -7.19 -4.25
CA ASP A 799 -37.07 -8.29 -3.61
C ASP A 799 -35.55 -8.16 -3.70
N PHE A 800 -34.97 -7.30 -2.85
CA PHE A 800 -33.55 -7.01 -2.85
C PHE A 800 -32.75 -8.09 -2.12
N ASP A 801 -31.97 -8.85 -2.87
CA ASP A 801 -31.06 -9.88 -2.38
C ASP A 801 -29.80 -9.25 -1.76
N HIS A 802 -29.88 -8.95 -0.47
CA HIS A 802 -28.76 -8.47 0.34
C HIS A 802 -27.56 -9.43 0.35
N ARG A 803 -27.78 -10.74 0.17
CA ARG A 803 -26.68 -11.74 0.10
C ARG A 803 -25.93 -11.60 -1.21
N ARG A 804 -26.63 -11.46 -2.33
CA ARG A 804 -26.03 -11.20 -3.64
C ARG A 804 -25.26 -9.88 -3.66
N LEU A 805 -25.76 -8.86 -2.97
CA LEU A 805 -25.04 -7.60 -2.75
C LEU A 805 -23.72 -7.84 -2.01
N SER A 806 -23.74 -8.59 -0.90
CA SER A 806 -22.55 -8.93 -0.12
C SER A 806 -21.53 -9.76 -0.91
N GLU A 807 -22.00 -10.71 -1.72
CA GLU A 807 -21.16 -11.56 -2.58
C GLU A 807 -20.52 -10.76 -3.74
N ARG A 808 -21.23 -9.75 -4.26
CA ARG A 808 -20.70 -8.83 -5.27
C ARG A 808 -19.73 -7.83 -4.69
N PHE A 809 -20.02 -7.25 -3.51
CA PHE A 809 -19.02 -6.47 -2.79
C PHE A 809 -17.78 -7.29 -2.54
N ARG A 810 -17.91 -8.56 -2.12
CA ARG A 810 -16.76 -9.47 -2.01
C ARG A 810 -16.02 -9.64 -3.34
N SER A 811 -16.71 -9.77 -4.48
CA SER A 811 -16.08 -10.04 -5.78
C SER A 811 -15.44 -8.80 -6.42
N ALA A 812 -16.10 -7.64 -6.36
CA ALA A 812 -15.52 -6.34 -6.73
C ALA A 812 -14.35 -5.99 -5.80
N PHE A 813 -14.46 -6.38 -4.54
CA PHE A 813 -13.41 -6.18 -3.55
C PHE A 813 -12.20 -7.11 -3.73
N GLU A 814 -12.40 -8.41 -3.95
CA GLU A 814 -11.32 -9.34 -4.29
C GLU A 814 -10.59 -8.91 -5.56
N ARG A 815 -11.32 -8.31 -6.53
CA ARG A 815 -10.72 -7.63 -7.69
C ARG A 815 -9.88 -6.41 -7.28
N TYR A 816 -10.44 -5.50 -6.47
CA TYR A 816 -9.76 -4.32 -5.95
C TYR A 816 -8.50 -4.65 -5.12
N GLN A 817 -8.55 -5.69 -4.29
CA GLN A 817 -7.45 -6.17 -3.45
C GLN A 817 -6.30 -6.75 -4.28
N ARG A 818 -6.61 -7.44 -5.39
CA ARG A 818 -5.60 -7.97 -6.34
C ARG A 818 -4.89 -6.85 -7.09
N THR A 819 -5.55 -5.71 -7.33
CA THR A 819 -4.94 -4.53 -7.97
C THR A 819 -4.12 -3.65 -7.01
N ARG A 820 -4.38 -3.69 -5.69
CA ARG A 820 -3.79 -2.78 -4.70
C ARG A 820 -2.96 -3.48 -3.61
N GLU A 821 -2.37 -4.65 -3.90
CA GLU A 821 -1.64 -5.55 -2.96
C GLU A 821 -0.53 -4.90 -2.08
N ARG A 822 -0.25 -3.59 -2.19
CA ARG A 822 0.76 -2.90 -1.37
C ARG A 822 0.29 -1.66 -0.61
N GLU A 823 -0.94 -1.17 -0.77
CA GLU A 823 -1.35 0.05 -0.06
C GLU A 823 -1.95 -0.24 1.32
N SER A 824 -1.15 0.08 2.35
CA SER A 824 -1.41 0.19 3.78
C SER A 824 -2.51 -0.71 4.38
N ALA A 825 -2.10 -1.73 5.13
CA ALA A 825 -2.97 -2.60 5.92
C ALA A 825 -3.68 -1.91 7.12
N PHE A 826 -3.78 -0.57 7.15
CA PHE A 826 -3.99 0.20 8.39
C PHE A 826 -5.13 1.23 8.34
N SER A 827 -6.08 1.12 7.41
CA SER A 827 -7.38 1.82 7.56
C SER A 827 -8.28 1.02 8.52
N LEU A 828 -8.92 1.69 9.49
CA LEU A 828 -9.91 1.09 10.42
C LEU A 828 -11.07 0.40 9.68
N LEU A 829 -11.30 0.80 8.43
CA LEU A 829 -12.23 0.16 7.51
C LEU A 829 -11.48 -0.35 6.29
N SER A 830 -10.33 -1.00 6.52
CA SER A 830 -9.62 -1.68 5.45
C SER A 830 -10.61 -2.54 4.69
N PRO A 831 -10.43 -2.69 3.39
CA PRO A 831 -11.43 -3.39 2.62
C PRO A 831 -11.65 -4.89 3.04
N ARG A 832 -10.70 -5.50 3.78
CA ARG A 832 -10.86 -6.78 4.50
C ARG A 832 -11.79 -6.68 5.71
N HIS A 833 -11.73 -5.60 6.47
CA HIS A 833 -12.62 -5.32 7.60
C HIS A 833 -14.05 -5.05 7.14
N LEU A 834 -14.20 -4.39 5.99
CA LEU A 834 -15.48 -4.15 5.34
C LEU A 834 -16.27 -5.45 5.08
N LEU A 835 -15.58 -6.48 4.59
CA LEU A 835 -16.17 -7.75 4.19
C LEU A 835 -16.75 -8.54 5.37
N GLU A 836 -16.11 -8.42 6.52
CA GLU A 836 -16.59 -9.00 7.77
C GLU A 836 -17.62 -8.08 8.44
N ALA A 837 -17.48 -6.75 8.35
CA ALA A 837 -18.43 -5.79 8.92
C ALA A 837 -19.80 -5.74 8.20
N VAL A 838 -19.82 -5.94 6.88
CA VAL A 838 -21.04 -5.91 6.06
C VAL A 838 -21.90 -7.16 6.29
N ARG A 839 -21.33 -8.30 6.71
CA ARG A 839 -22.07 -9.56 6.97
C ARG A 839 -23.11 -9.44 8.12
N PRO A 840 -22.77 -8.92 9.31
CA PRO A 840 -23.74 -8.62 10.36
C PRO A 840 -24.74 -7.52 9.96
N LEU A 841 -24.26 -6.50 9.23
CA LEU A 841 -25.06 -5.40 8.69
C LEU A 841 -26.17 -5.91 7.76
N ASN A 842 -25.87 -6.86 6.86
CA ASN A 842 -26.84 -7.50 5.97
C ASN A 842 -28.04 -8.10 6.73
N ARG A 843 -27.79 -8.88 7.80
CA ARG A 843 -28.86 -9.45 8.64
C ARG A 843 -29.73 -8.37 9.29
N ARG A 844 -29.13 -7.23 9.63
CA ARG A 844 -29.79 -6.10 10.32
C ARG A 844 -30.46 -5.12 9.35
N LEU A 845 -30.10 -5.14 8.06
CA LEU A 845 -30.69 -4.29 7.00
C LEU A 845 -31.93 -4.91 6.34
N ARG A 846 -32.10 -6.24 6.44
CA ARG A 846 -33.27 -6.98 5.93
C ARG A 846 -34.65 -6.39 6.33
N PRO A 847 -34.87 -5.88 7.57
CA PRO A 847 -36.16 -5.28 7.94
C PRO A 847 -36.52 -3.99 7.18
N PHE A 848 -35.55 -3.37 6.48
CA PHE A 848 -35.77 -2.18 5.63
C PHE A 848 -36.21 -2.54 4.20
N GLU A 849 -36.08 -3.80 3.79
CA GLU A 849 -36.67 -4.33 2.55
C GLU A 849 -38.22 -4.36 2.65
N GLU A 850 -38.73 -4.78 3.81
CA GLU A 850 -40.17 -4.75 4.14
C GLU A 850 -40.75 -3.33 4.13
N VAL A 851 -39.89 -2.33 4.36
CA VAL A 851 -40.22 -0.89 4.46
C VAL A 851 -40.46 -0.26 3.08
N ARG A 852 -39.73 -0.67 2.04
CA ARG A 852 -39.98 -0.26 0.64
C ARG A 852 -41.31 -0.81 0.09
N ASN A 853 -41.79 -1.90 0.67
CA ASN A 853 -42.99 -2.59 0.22
C ASN A 853 -44.27 -2.18 0.99
N ASP A 854 -44.16 -1.34 2.02
CA ASP A 854 -45.28 -0.85 2.82
C ASP A 854 -45.56 0.64 2.50
N GLU A 855 -46.80 0.99 2.16
CA GLU A 855 -47.20 2.34 1.76
C GLU A 855 -47.14 3.37 2.90
N THR A 856 -46.91 2.92 4.15
CA THR A 856 -46.90 3.79 5.32
C THR A 856 -45.47 4.18 5.76
N ALA A 857 -45.04 5.38 5.33
CA ALA A 857 -43.78 6.03 5.71
C ALA A 857 -43.47 6.00 7.23
N TYR A 858 -44.50 6.00 8.08
CA TYR A 858 -44.38 6.05 9.54
C TYR A 858 -43.75 4.78 10.17
N ARG A 859 -43.95 3.59 9.56
CA ARG A 859 -43.30 2.34 10.02
C ARG A 859 -41.81 2.31 9.72
N GLN A 860 -41.37 3.08 8.71
CA GLN A 860 -39.98 3.19 8.28
C GLN A 860 -39.14 3.89 9.35
N LEU A 861 -39.66 4.98 9.93
CA LEU A 861 -39.02 5.76 11.00
C LEU A 861 -38.89 4.99 12.33
N ALA A 862 -39.88 4.18 12.69
CA ALA A 862 -39.88 3.42 13.96
C ALA A 862 -38.86 2.26 13.98
N LYS A 863 -38.65 1.58 12.84
CA LYS A 863 -37.59 0.57 12.70
C LYS A 863 -36.20 1.22 12.66
N TYR A 864 -36.12 2.40 12.05
CA TYR A 864 -34.90 3.17 11.93
C TYR A 864 -34.42 3.76 13.27
N SER A 865 -35.33 4.23 14.13
CA SER A 865 -34.99 4.72 15.48
C SER A 865 -34.38 3.64 16.38
N GLY A 866 -34.79 2.37 16.23
CA GLY A 866 -34.15 1.24 16.89
C GLY A 866 -32.69 1.03 16.46
N TRP A 867 -32.38 1.37 15.21
CA TRP A 867 -31.04 1.32 14.61
C TRP A 867 -30.17 2.50 15.04
N ILE A 868 -30.71 3.73 15.08
CA ILE A 868 -30.03 4.89 15.66
C ILE A 868 -29.65 4.61 17.12
N ARG A 869 -30.57 4.02 17.91
CA ARG A 869 -30.31 3.64 19.29
C ARG A 869 -29.21 2.58 19.41
N LEU A 870 -29.18 1.61 18.49
CA LEU A 870 -28.11 0.62 18.45
C LEU A 870 -26.78 1.29 18.11
N ALA A 871 -26.71 2.12 17.06
CA ALA A 871 -25.50 2.84 16.67
C ALA A 871 -25.00 3.75 17.81
N LYS A 872 -25.90 4.49 18.48
CA LYS A 872 -25.59 5.31 19.66
C LYS A 872 -24.88 4.53 20.76
N ASN A 873 -25.35 3.32 21.08
CA ASN A 873 -24.72 2.46 22.09
C ASN A 873 -23.34 1.94 21.67
N ARG A 874 -22.95 2.11 20.41
CA ARG A 874 -21.72 1.61 19.81
C ARG A 874 -20.73 2.71 19.44
N VAL A 875 -21.19 3.94 19.21
CA VAL A 875 -20.34 5.13 19.03
C VAL A 875 -19.33 5.26 20.18
N PHE A 876 -19.74 4.99 21.43
CA PHE A 876 -18.84 5.03 22.59
C PHE A 876 -17.69 4.00 22.53
N ARG A 877 -17.80 2.94 21.72
CA ARG A 877 -16.71 1.97 21.48
C ARG A 877 -15.76 2.43 20.37
N VAL A 878 -16.30 3.12 19.36
CA VAL A 878 -15.54 3.66 18.23
C VAL A 878 -14.71 4.87 18.65
N TRP A 879 -15.28 5.72 19.51
CA TRP A 879 -14.72 7.03 19.82
C TRP A 879 -13.37 7.01 20.57
N PRO A 880 -13.17 6.25 21.67
CA PRO A 880 -11.89 6.20 22.37
C PRO A 880 -10.75 5.63 21.52
N ALA A 881 -11.06 4.88 20.46
CA ALA A 881 -10.08 4.38 19.50
C ALA A 881 -9.75 5.42 18.41
N LEU A 882 -10.68 6.32 18.10
CA LEU A 882 -10.48 7.43 17.16
C LEU A 882 -9.70 8.59 17.77
N ASP A 883 -10.03 8.98 19.01
CA ASP A 883 -9.34 10.06 19.74
C ASP A 883 -7.83 9.80 19.86
N ARG A 884 -7.43 8.55 20.11
CA ARG A 884 -6.02 8.15 20.21
C ARG A 884 -5.22 8.27 18.90
N ASN A 885 -5.88 8.38 17.75
CA ASN A 885 -5.24 8.17 16.44
C ASN A 885 -5.17 9.40 15.52
N THR A 886 -5.97 10.44 15.79
CA THR A 886 -6.18 11.54 14.82
C THR A 886 -5.26 12.73 15.04
N GLY A 887 -4.52 12.79 16.15
CA GLY A 887 -3.46 13.77 16.39
C GLY A 887 -3.91 15.24 16.39
N ILE A 888 -5.22 15.50 16.37
CA ILE A 888 -5.74 16.83 16.71
C ILE A 888 -5.57 16.96 18.22
N PRO A 889 -4.88 17.99 18.75
CA PRO A 889 -4.75 18.21 20.20
C PRO A 889 -6.11 18.64 20.78
N MET A 890 -7.08 17.73 20.85
CA MET A 890 -8.20 17.87 21.75
C MET A 890 -7.77 17.22 23.06
N GLN A 891 -7.25 18.08 23.93
CA GLN A 891 -7.01 17.90 25.36
C GLN A 891 -6.28 16.62 25.79
N GLN A 892 -5.06 16.84 26.31
CA GLN A 892 -4.40 16.06 27.36
C GLN A 892 -5.02 14.67 27.65
N ASP A 893 -4.50 13.61 27.06
CA ASP A 893 -3.91 12.50 27.81
C ASP A 893 -3.33 11.40 26.90
N GLU A 894 -2.08 11.07 27.25
CA GLU A 894 -1.38 9.79 27.26
C GLU A 894 -1.56 8.73 26.14
N GLN A 895 -0.39 8.34 25.61
CA GLN A 895 -0.07 7.11 24.87
C GLN A 895 -0.63 7.00 23.45
N ILE A 896 0.22 7.38 22.49
CA ILE A 896 0.17 6.90 21.11
C ILE A 896 0.46 5.40 21.16
N LEU A 897 -0.61 4.61 21.29
CA LEU A 897 -0.56 3.18 21.05
C LEU A 897 -0.62 3.00 19.53
N HIS A 898 0.37 2.27 19.01
CA HIS A 898 0.40 1.78 17.64
C HIS A 898 -0.98 1.24 17.22
N PHE A 899 -1.42 1.58 16.00
CA PHE A 899 -2.64 1.06 15.37
C PHE A 899 -2.74 -0.48 15.39
N ASP A 900 -1.65 -1.18 15.70
CA ASP A 900 -1.57 -2.62 15.95
C ASP A 900 -2.58 -3.15 16.98
N GLN A 901 -3.07 -2.32 17.91
CA GLN A 901 -4.05 -2.75 18.93
C GLN A 901 -5.51 -2.45 18.57
N ILE A 902 -5.75 -1.65 17.52
CA ILE A 902 -7.09 -1.14 17.15
C ILE A 902 -7.68 -1.92 15.94
N VAL A 903 -7.04 -3.03 15.56
CA VAL A 903 -7.50 -3.98 14.52
C VAL A 903 -8.47 -5.03 15.10
N GLU A 904 -9.28 -4.67 16.09
CA GLU A 904 -10.35 -5.54 16.57
C GLU A 904 -11.50 -5.51 15.55
N MET A 905 -11.88 -6.66 15.00
CA MET A 905 -12.98 -6.80 14.03
C MET A 905 -14.27 -6.13 14.51
N ASP A 906 -14.50 -6.17 15.83
CA ASP A 906 -15.63 -5.53 16.50
C ASP A 906 -15.67 -4.02 16.24
N LEU A 907 -14.53 -3.34 16.23
CA LEU A 907 -14.46 -1.89 16.05
C LEU A 907 -14.79 -1.46 14.62
N ALA A 908 -14.35 -2.22 13.62
CA ALA A 908 -14.71 -1.99 12.22
C ALA A 908 -16.19 -2.24 11.95
N GLU A 909 -16.76 -3.28 12.59
CA GLU A 909 -18.21 -3.51 12.61
C GLU A 909 -18.95 -2.32 13.20
N GLU A 910 -18.53 -1.83 14.37
CA GLU A 910 -19.16 -0.67 15.00
C GLU A 910 -19.02 0.60 14.15
N ALA A 911 -17.85 0.87 13.55
CA ALA A 911 -17.64 2.03 12.69
C ALA A 911 -18.53 1.98 11.43
N ALA A 912 -18.65 0.82 10.78
CA ALA A 912 -19.53 0.64 9.62
C ALA A 912 -21.01 0.81 9.99
N LEU A 913 -21.42 0.38 11.18
CA LEU A 913 -22.78 0.58 11.70
C LEU A 913 -23.09 2.07 11.90
N VAL A 914 -22.16 2.83 12.47
CA VAL A 914 -22.31 4.28 12.66
C VAL A 914 -22.37 4.98 11.30
N LEU A 915 -21.50 4.64 10.35
CA LEU A 915 -21.54 5.19 8.98
C LEU A 915 -22.86 4.92 8.26
N CYS A 916 -23.39 3.70 8.38
CA CYS A 916 -24.68 3.34 7.81
C CYS A 916 -25.85 4.16 8.43
N ALA A 917 -25.80 4.40 9.74
CA ALA A 917 -26.78 5.24 10.43
C ALA A 917 -26.65 6.73 10.00
N VAL A 918 -25.44 7.26 9.90
CA VAL A 918 -25.23 8.64 9.42
C VAL A 918 -25.76 8.82 7.99
N ALA A 919 -25.41 7.90 7.08
CA ALA A 919 -25.88 7.94 5.69
C ALA A 919 -27.40 7.83 5.59
N GLY A 920 -28.01 6.91 6.35
CA GLY A 920 -29.47 6.75 6.35
C GLY A 920 -30.22 7.98 6.87
N LEU A 921 -29.72 8.65 7.93
CA LEU A 921 -30.31 9.87 8.48
C LEU A 921 -30.32 10.98 7.44
N GLY A 922 -29.19 11.16 6.76
CA GLY A 922 -29.07 12.11 5.67
C GLY A 922 -30.04 11.82 4.52
N ARG A 923 -30.15 10.56 4.09
CA ARG A 923 -31.06 10.20 2.98
C ARG A 923 -32.53 10.27 3.35
N LEU A 924 -32.92 9.96 4.59
CA LEU A 924 -34.29 10.16 5.08
C LEU A 924 -34.69 11.64 5.08
N ALA A 925 -33.78 12.52 5.49
CA ALA A 925 -33.98 13.96 5.44
C ALA A 925 -34.05 14.47 3.99
N ALA A 926 -33.16 13.99 3.10
CA ALA A 926 -33.18 14.33 1.68
C ALA A 926 -34.48 13.90 0.97
N GLY A 927 -35.05 12.77 1.38
CA GLY A 927 -36.35 12.26 0.91
C GLY A 927 -37.57 12.92 1.55
N GLY A 928 -37.40 13.88 2.46
CA GLY A 928 -38.49 14.58 3.15
C GLY A 928 -39.22 13.75 4.22
N LEU A 929 -38.64 12.62 4.65
CA LEU A 929 -39.20 11.76 5.70
C LEU A 929 -38.81 12.21 7.11
N LEU A 930 -37.78 13.05 7.22
CA LEU A 930 -37.39 13.77 8.43
C LEU A 930 -37.35 15.26 8.12
N THR A 931 -37.84 16.07 9.04
CA THR A 931 -37.58 17.51 9.02
C THR A 931 -36.09 17.79 9.30
N GLY A 932 -35.62 18.97 8.90
CA GLY A 932 -34.23 19.36 9.18
C GLY A 932 -33.91 19.39 10.69
N GLU A 933 -34.89 19.75 11.54
CA GLU A 933 -34.72 19.75 13.00
C GLU A 933 -34.63 18.34 13.57
N GLU A 934 -35.49 17.42 13.13
CA GLU A 934 -35.45 16.01 13.55
C GLU A 934 -34.15 15.34 13.12
N TYR A 935 -33.67 15.63 11.90
CA TYR A 935 -32.39 15.15 11.40
C TYR A 935 -31.21 15.60 12.29
N LEU A 936 -31.14 16.90 12.59
CA LEU A 936 -30.10 17.46 13.46
C LEU A 936 -30.18 16.88 14.87
N GLN A 937 -31.39 16.76 15.43
CA GLN A 937 -31.59 16.16 16.75
C GLN A 937 -31.13 14.70 16.80
N HIS A 938 -31.39 13.92 15.75
CA HIS A 938 -30.92 12.53 15.68
C HIS A 938 -29.39 12.43 15.55
N LEU A 939 -28.74 13.33 14.82
CA LEU A 939 -27.27 13.40 14.79
C LEU A 939 -26.69 13.78 16.15
N VAL A 940 -27.29 14.76 16.81
CA VAL A 940 -26.94 15.12 18.19
C VAL A 940 -27.10 13.90 19.08
N ASP A 941 -28.25 13.23 19.06
CA ASP A 941 -28.51 12.07 19.91
C ASP A 941 -27.54 10.91 19.66
N LEU A 942 -27.04 10.75 18.43
CA LEU A 942 -26.08 9.73 18.03
C LEU A 942 -24.68 9.98 18.59
N PHE A 943 -24.24 11.25 18.61
CA PHE A 943 -22.88 11.63 19.00
C PHE A 943 -22.77 12.31 20.37
N LYS A 944 -23.89 12.65 21.02
CA LYS A 944 -23.92 13.37 22.30
C LYS A 944 -23.44 12.47 23.44
N THR A 945 -22.35 12.91 24.07
CA THR A 945 -21.96 12.57 25.44
C THR A 945 -22.44 13.68 26.38
N ASP A 946 -22.52 13.44 27.70
CA ASP A 946 -23.15 14.38 28.65
C ASP A 946 -22.57 15.81 28.59
N ASP A 947 -21.33 15.98 28.12
CA ASP A 947 -20.61 17.26 28.00
C ASP A 947 -20.26 17.72 26.55
N ALA A 948 -20.77 17.07 25.49
CA ALA A 948 -20.35 17.38 24.10
C ALA A 948 -20.98 18.69 23.55
N THR A 949 -20.14 19.55 22.97
CA THR A 949 -20.53 20.74 22.20
C THR A 949 -20.94 20.40 20.76
N ALA A 950 -21.54 21.36 20.04
CA ALA A 950 -21.87 21.18 18.62
C ALA A 950 -20.63 21.00 17.73
N GLU A 951 -19.51 21.62 18.12
CA GLU A 951 -18.21 21.47 17.44
C GLU A 951 -17.68 20.04 17.60
N ASP A 952 -17.78 19.47 18.81
CA ASP A 952 -17.37 18.09 19.08
C ASP A 952 -18.15 17.07 18.22
N ILE A 953 -19.43 17.33 17.95
CA ILE A 953 -20.26 16.48 17.09
C ILE A 953 -19.78 16.55 15.63
N CYS A 954 -19.45 17.75 15.14
CA CYS A 954 -18.95 17.94 13.77
C CYS A 954 -17.57 17.29 13.57
N ASP A 955 -16.73 17.32 14.60
CA ASP A 955 -15.43 16.64 14.62
C ASP A 955 -15.61 15.13 14.59
N ARG A 956 -16.43 14.60 15.50
CA ARG A 956 -16.79 13.17 15.55
C ARG A 956 -17.29 12.67 14.20
N LEU A 957 -18.17 13.44 13.58
CA LEU A 957 -18.70 13.11 12.27
C LEU A 957 -17.62 13.15 11.18
N SER A 958 -16.82 14.22 11.12
CA SER A 958 -15.72 14.36 10.15
C SER A 958 -14.74 13.19 10.25
N LEU A 959 -14.41 12.78 11.48
CA LEU A 959 -13.52 11.66 11.76
C LEU A 959 -14.09 10.33 11.29
N VAL A 960 -15.35 10.05 11.64
CA VAL A 960 -16.03 8.81 11.23
C VAL A 960 -16.19 8.72 9.71
N LEU A 961 -16.50 9.83 9.03
CA LEU A 961 -16.59 9.88 7.57
C LEU A 961 -15.22 9.63 6.90
N GLY A 962 -14.14 10.14 7.49
CA GLY A 962 -12.79 9.96 6.99
C GLY A 962 -12.17 8.58 7.24
N LEU A 963 -12.81 7.72 8.04
CA LEU A 963 -12.36 6.34 8.27
C LEU A 963 -12.54 5.42 7.07
N GLY A 964 -13.54 5.69 6.24
CA GLY A 964 -13.93 4.85 5.11
C GLY A 964 -14.83 5.61 4.14
N PRO A 965 -14.29 6.60 3.40
CA PRO A 965 -15.06 7.43 2.46
C PRO A 965 -15.78 6.60 1.39
N GLU A 966 -15.20 5.48 0.95
CA GLU A 966 -15.77 4.53 0.00
C GLU A 966 -16.99 3.80 0.59
N VAL A 967 -16.94 3.49 1.89
CA VAL A 967 -17.99 2.79 2.63
C VAL A 967 -19.19 3.71 2.85
N PHE A 968 -18.88 4.94 3.26
CA PHE A 968 -19.86 5.99 3.42
C PHE A 968 -20.57 6.29 2.09
N ALA A 969 -19.82 6.50 1.01
CA ALA A 969 -20.37 6.75 -0.32
C ALA A 969 -21.26 5.60 -0.80
N PHE A 970 -20.86 4.36 -0.54
CA PHE A 970 -21.69 3.20 -0.79
C PHE A 970 -23.01 3.26 -0.01
N PHE A 971 -22.99 3.50 1.30
CA PHE A 971 -24.22 3.57 2.10
C PHE A 971 -25.13 4.72 1.67
N MET A 972 -24.58 5.87 1.27
CA MET A 972 -25.36 6.97 0.72
C MET A 972 -26.14 6.54 -0.52
N LEU A 973 -25.46 5.91 -1.48
CA LEU A 973 -26.11 5.36 -2.68
C LEU A 973 -27.13 4.27 -2.33
N PHE A 974 -26.77 3.33 -1.44
CA PHE A 974 -27.65 2.24 -1.02
C PHE A 974 -28.98 2.77 -0.46
N TRP A 975 -28.93 3.75 0.45
CA TRP A 975 -30.13 4.35 1.05
C TRP A 975 -30.94 5.17 0.05
N GLU A 976 -30.29 5.92 -0.84
CA GLU A 976 -30.96 6.64 -1.93
C GLU A 976 -31.80 5.70 -2.78
N LEU A 977 -31.24 4.53 -3.15
CA LEU A 977 -31.92 3.53 -3.97
C LEU A 977 -33.05 2.81 -3.23
N LEU A 978 -32.90 2.61 -1.92
CA LEU A 978 -33.90 1.91 -1.09
C LEU A 978 -35.11 2.79 -0.79
N LEU A 979 -34.90 4.09 -0.55
CA LEU A 979 -35.95 5.05 -0.21
C LEU A 979 -36.68 5.62 -1.44
N LYS A 980 -36.17 5.37 -2.65
CA LYS A 980 -36.76 5.91 -3.86
C LYS A 980 -38.17 5.34 -4.10
N PRO A 981 -39.19 6.19 -4.32
CA PRO A 981 -40.57 5.72 -4.46
C PRO A 981 -40.78 4.84 -5.69
N LYS A 982 -41.74 3.91 -5.61
CA LYS A 982 -42.22 3.15 -6.77
C LYS A 982 -42.96 4.11 -7.70
N ALA A 983 -42.82 3.94 -9.02
CA ALA A 983 -43.65 4.67 -9.97
C ALA A 983 -45.13 4.49 -9.59
N ARG A 984 -45.86 5.59 -9.38
CA ARG A 984 -47.31 5.51 -9.20
C ARG A 984 -47.88 5.05 -10.54
N ASN A 985 -48.52 3.88 -10.56
CA ASN A 985 -49.33 3.49 -11.72
C ASN A 985 -50.42 4.55 -11.87
N SER A 986 -50.27 5.42 -12.87
CA SER A 986 -51.29 6.35 -13.33
C SER A 986 -52.47 5.59 -13.92
#